data_AF-A0AAN0PB82-F1
#
_entry.id   AF-A0AAN0PB82-F1
#
_cell.length_a   1.000
_cell.length_b   1.000
_cell.length_c   1.000
_cell.angle_alpha   90.00
_cell.angle_beta   90.00
_cell.angle_gamma   90.00
#
_symmetry.space_group_name_H-M   'P 1'
#
loop_
_entity.id
_entity.type
_entity.pdbx_description
1 polymer ?
#
loop_
_entity_poly.entity_id
_entity_poly.type
_entity_poly.pdbx_seq_one_letter_code
_entity_poly.pdbx_strand_id
1 'polypeptide(L)'
;MSKNFLLPFALSTLAIVLNGCGGGGSTINEDPTQGGGEIPTTNLDCKATDESCLNFELNYPIAGLNFDCSLSPNQRYITKLVGNSVGGACSISGSKSDETITLYLQGSNTHKIALGTIKLDTLGKYGTTHLTVLDMATALTGQPPASMSNADPTIKVAMALVKLFQSIGVERGDNVVGDLQPTQFTQDKKNLLANLTQDITATEWKNGQYATLLKPWLDVSKVSDAQAYALVVQVTNLANAALFQANEATYAGIVDSTSSPLPLGFYGCNQALADCFNKSTTNLRHMMANMFMLTDREGYAMGYGLQWRGDATLYKDDKGNVTGVAPPVLLWTKAKPMQMLIAPQQNGWLNPISKDIQSTQPLRLSVDSNANNDLQIYQGKFMNDYAVAGSEGFYKQLTRSTTGNIQHYGLWRQTVGTENYKGSLDIIKANPISYLGKEIFKTAANVSSGQRYVFPLYATLTFRFDTTGIAPIDLGIVVDEKGNIRTDIKPNATATDMSGQCATVTENSLIDSNGVQQYRLGTTGGTESSDNDSSITVRMILSNPQLGNLNGILMGLNSVVRADTNPDDNVNDAISVNGAKINLYNLLAGQNSSNSINLSDYENKTARWINLYAFYQAVYNNIKDISPAPTDVEKALAQRLSGTVSIKLANQSIPACNALKTKP
;
A
#
# COMPACT_ATOMS: atom_id res chain seq x y z
N MET A 1 14.41 11.16 43.55
CA MET A 1 14.82 12.28 42.68
C MET A 1 14.13 12.08 41.34
N SER A 2 13.25 13.01 40.95
CA SER A 2 12.58 13.01 39.66
C SER A 2 13.60 13.33 38.57
N LYS A 3 14.03 12.33 37.79
CA LYS A 3 14.71 12.59 36.53
C LYS A 3 13.64 13.07 35.55
N ASN A 4 13.53 14.39 35.41
CA ASN A 4 12.75 15.02 34.36
C ASN A 4 13.42 14.67 33.03
N PHE A 5 12.82 13.73 32.29
CA PHE A 5 13.14 13.50 30.88
C PHE A 5 12.65 14.71 30.09
N LEU A 6 13.54 15.68 29.89
CA LEU A 6 13.34 16.75 28.91
C LEU A 6 13.64 16.15 27.54
N LEU A 7 12.59 15.88 26.76
CA LEU A 7 12.69 15.58 25.34
C LEU A 7 12.53 16.89 24.56
N PRO A 8 13.60 17.59 24.15
CA PRO A 8 13.54 18.39 22.94
C PRO A 8 13.37 17.40 21.77
N PHE A 9 12.76 17.80 20.66
CA PHE A 9 12.52 16.98 19.45
C PHE A 9 11.10 16.36 19.32
N ALA A 10 10.10 17.21 19.13
CA ALA A 10 8.79 16.82 18.56
C ALA A 10 8.74 16.92 17.02
N LEU A 11 9.73 17.56 16.37
CA LEU A 11 9.74 17.80 14.92
C LEU A 11 10.63 16.84 14.12
N SER A 12 11.72 16.31 14.70
CA SER A 12 12.64 15.40 13.99
C SER A 12 12.19 13.94 13.99
N THR A 13 11.32 13.51 14.91
CA THR A 13 10.80 12.13 14.97
C THR A 13 9.65 11.87 14.00
N LEU A 14 8.80 12.87 13.72
CA LEU A 14 7.91 12.80 12.56
C LEU A 14 8.74 12.71 11.28
N ALA A 15 9.84 13.47 11.21
CA ALA A 15 10.81 13.33 10.15
C ALA A 15 11.48 11.94 10.14
N ILE A 16 11.59 11.16 11.23
CA ILE A 16 12.16 9.79 11.20
C ILE A 16 11.14 8.73 10.79
N VAL A 17 9.85 8.91 11.14
CA VAL A 17 8.75 8.12 10.58
C VAL A 17 8.54 8.45 9.09
N LEU A 18 8.84 9.70 8.68
CA LEU A 18 8.88 10.15 7.28
C LEU A 18 10.21 9.79 6.56
N ASN A 19 11.36 9.73 7.26
CA ASN A 19 12.71 9.41 6.77
C ASN A 19 13.02 7.90 6.91
N GLY A 20 12.05 7.09 7.34
CA GLY A 20 12.05 5.65 7.08
C GLY A 20 12.10 5.33 5.58
N CYS A 21 11.83 6.35 4.75
CA CYS A 21 12.17 6.45 3.33
C CYS A 21 13.24 7.53 3.16
N GLY A 22 14.53 7.18 3.17
CA GLY A 22 15.58 8.19 3.06
C GLY A 22 16.95 7.63 2.68
N GLY A 23 17.34 7.87 1.43
CA GLY A 23 18.74 7.83 1.00
C GLY A 23 19.00 7.13 -0.32
N GLY A 24 18.65 7.76 -1.45
CA GLY A 24 18.99 7.29 -2.79
C GLY A 24 18.69 8.34 -3.84
N GLY A 25 19.55 9.36 -3.94
CA GLY A 25 19.42 10.41 -4.94
C GLY A 25 19.78 9.90 -6.33
N SER A 26 18.78 9.72 -7.19
CA SER A 26 18.89 9.93 -8.63
C SER A 26 17.50 10.15 -9.22
N THR A 27 17.40 11.04 -10.20
CA THR A 27 16.16 11.39 -10.90
C THR A 27 15.62 10.19 -11.68
N ILE A 28 14.68 9.46 -11.07
CA ILE A 28 13.95 8.34 -11.66
C ILE A 28 12.47 8.57 -11.36
N ASN A 29 11.64 8.60 -12.41
CA ASN A 29 10.22 9.02 -12.37
C ASN A 29 9.26 7.97 -11.79
N GLU A 30 9.68 7.17 -10.80
CA GLU A 30 8.81 6.42 -9.89
C GLU A 30 9.50 6.21 -8.52
N ASP A 31 9.86 7.28 -7.80
CA ASP A 31 10.00 7.16 -6.34
C ASP A 31 8.57 7.14 -5.73
N PRO A 32 8.04 6.00 -5.25
CA PRO A 32 6.67 5.93 -4.72
C PRO A 32 6.60 6.41 -3.25
N THR A 33 7.75 6.75 -2.65
CA THR A 33 7.81 7.43 -1.33
C THR A 33 7.65 8.94 -1.49
N GLN A 34 7.78 9.42 -2.73
CA GLN A 34 7.44 10.76 -3.18
C GLN A 34 6.32 10.62 -4.22
N GLY A 35 5.07 10.50 -3.79
CA GLY A 35 3.89 10.61 -4.67
C GLY A 35 3.82 12.00 -5.31
N GLY A 36 4.70 12.23 -6.29
CA GLY A 36 5.11 13.56 -6.70
C GLY A 36 6.37 13.49 -7.57
N GLY A 37 6.22 13.03 -8.81
CA GLY A 37 6.90 13.81 -9.86
C GLY A 37 6.47 15.26 -9.67
N GLU A 38 7.39 16.23 -9.71
CA GLU A 38 7.11 17.65 -9.41
C GLU A 38 5.72 18.03 -9.94
N ILE A 39 4.71 18.07 -9.05
CA ILE A 39 3.36 18.44 -9.43
C ILE A 39 3.53 19.81 -10.08
N PRO A 40 3.07 20.00 -11.32
CA PRO A 40 3.64 21.01 -12.18
C PRO A 40 3.47 22.39 -11.54
N THR A 41 4.59 22.91 -11.03
CA THR A 41 4.76 24.22 -10.38
C THR A 41 4.43 25.36 -11.33
N THR A 42 4.36 25.05 -12.63
CA THR A 42 4.06 25.98 -13.73
C THR A 42 2.71 26.69 -13.66
N ASN A 43 1.85 26.42 -12.68
CA ASN A 43 0.58 27.14 -12.49
C ASN A 43 0.32 27.67 -11.06
N LEU A 44 1.23 27.56 -10.09
CA LEU A 44 0.93 27.84 -8.67
C LEU A 44 2.11 28.46 -7.91
N ASP A 45 1.84 29.47 -7.07
CA ASP A 45 2.75 30.04 -6.04
C ASP A 45 3.01 29.09 -4.84
N CYS A 46 2.76 27.79 -5.01
CA CYS A 46 2.60 26.82 -3.94
C CYS A 46 3.47 25.60 -4.26
N LYS A 47 4.49 25.34 -3.43
CA LYS A 47 5.42 24.21 -3.61
C LYS A 47 5.07 23.08 -2.65
N ALA A 48 5.37 21.85 -3.06
CA ALA A 48 5.11 20.64 -2.27
C ALA A 48 5.73 20.64 -0.85
N THR A 49 6.70 21.52 -0.59
CA THR A 49 7.38 21.69 0.70
C THR A 49 6.75 22.73 1.62
N ASP A 50 5.76 23.49 1.14
CA ASP A 50 5.17 24.58 1.93
C ASP A 50 4.07 24.04 2.85
N GLU A 51 4.17 24.28 4.16
CA GLU A 51 3.12 23.89 5.14
C GLU A 51 1.75 24.53 4.86
N SER A 52 1.71 25.53 3.99
CA SER A 52 0.52 26.21 3.48
C SER A 52 -0.04 25.60 2.19
N CYS A 53 0.42 24.42 1.78
CA CYS A 53 0.05 23.78 0.52
C CYS A 53 -0.43 22.34 0.72
N LEU A 54 -1.54 21.98 0.07
CA LEU A 54 -2.04 20.61 0.00
C LEU A 54 -2.01 20.12 -1.44
N ASN A 55 -1.21 19.10 -1.69
CA ASN A 55 -1.15 18.38 -2.95
C ASN A 55 -2.25 17.33 -3.00
N PHE A 56 -2.86 17.17 -4.17
CA PHE A 56 -3.76 16.06 -4.43
C PHE A 56 -3.42 15.33 -5.72
N GLU A 57 -3.69 14.03 -5.73
CA GLU A 57 -3.57 13.14 -6.88
C GLU A 57 -4.93 12.50 -7.18
N LEU A 58 -5.20 12.26 -8.46
CA LEU A 58 -6.38 11.55 -8.91
C LEU A 58 -6.04 10.07 -9.11
N ASN A 59 -6.81 9.20 -8.45
CA ASN A 59 -6.60 7.75 -8.61
C ASN A 59 -7.04 7.25 -9.99
N TYR A 60 -7.90 8.02 -10.67
CA TYR A 60 -8.11 7.87 -12.11
C TYR A 60 -7.15 8.83 -12.82
N PRO A 61 -6.27 8.36 -13.73
CA PRO A 61 -5.22 9.19 -14.33
C PRO A 61 -5.77 10.09 -15.45
N ILE A 62 -6.65 11.04 -15.12
CA ILE A 62 -7.29 11.97 -16.06
C ILE A 62 -6.79 13.40 -15.88
N ALA A 63 -5.93 13.86 -16.79
CA ALA A 63 -5.44 15.23 -16.81
C ALA A 63 -6.43 16.19 -17.51
N GLY A 64 -6.25 17.49 -17.33
CA GLY A 64 -7.05 18.51 -18.01
C GLY A 64 -8.33 18.92 -17.30
N LEU A 65 -8.62 18.38 -16.10
CA LEU A 65 -9.74 18.81 -15.27
C LEU A 65 -9.47 20.22 -14.74
N ASN A 66 -10.43 21.12 -14.88
CA ASN A 66 -10.37 22.42 -14.24
C ASN A 66 -10.64 22.28 -12.75
N PHE A 67 -9.97 23.08 -11.92
CA PHE A 67 -10.28 23.14 -10.50
C PHE A 67 -10.09 24.54 -9.91
N ASP A 68 -10.93 24.84 -8.93
CA ASP A 68 -10.88 26.06 -8.12
C ASP A 68 -10.71 25.69 -6.65
N CYS A 69 -9.87 26.43 -5.94
CA CYS A 69 -9.59 26.28 -4.51
C CYS A 69 -10.32 27.39 -3.74
N SER A 70 -11.12 27.08 -2.71
CA SER A 70 -11.97 28.07 -2.03
C SER A 70 -11.19 29.20 -1.34
N LEU A 71 -9.95 28.95 -0.89
CA LEU A 71 -9.08 29.97 -0.31
C LEU A 71 -8.35 30.83 -1.35
N SER A 72 -8.45 30.49 -2.64
CA SER A 72 -7.85 31.23 -3.76
C SER A 72 -8.90 31.52 -4.86
N PRO A 73 -9.97 32.28 -4.54
CA PRO A 73 -11.18 32.39 -5.38
C PRO A 73 -10.96 33.04 -6.76
N ASN A 74 -9.82 33.70 -6.98
CA ASN A 74 -9.49 34.39 -8.23
C ASN A 74 -8.57 33.57 -9.15
N GLN A 75 -8.15 32.38 -8.73
CA GLN A 75 -7.25 31.53 -9.50
C GLN A 75 -7.99 30.29 -9.98
N ARG A 76 -7.75 29.92 -11.25
CA ARG A 76 -8.31 28.73 -11.88
C ARG A 76 -7.17 27.86 -12.36
N TYR A 77 -7.25 26.59 -12.05
CA TYR A 77 -6.18 25.64 -12.30
C TYR A 77 -6.64 24.49 -13.18
N ILE A 78 -5.68 23.69 -13.64
CA ILE A 78 -5.91 22.52 -14.47
C ILE A 78 -5.02 21.38 -13.96
N THR A 79 -5.59 20.19 -13.79
CA THR A 79 -4.82 18.99 -13.42
C THR A 79 -3.88 18.59 -14.54
N LYS A 80 -2.70 18.06 -14.19
CA LYS A 80 -1.67 17.70 -15.16
C LYS A 80 -1.07 16.35 -14.80
N LEU A 81 -0.65 15.62 -15.83
CA LEU A 81 0.13 14.38 -15.71
C LEU A 81 1.61 14.75 -15.54
N VAL A 82 2.24 14.25 -14.49
CA VAL A 82 3.69 14.29 -14.30
C VAL A 82 4.16 12.91 -13.84
N GLY A 83 5.12 12.35 -14.57
CA GLY A 83 5.50 10.96 -14.39
C GLY A 83 4.30 10.03 -14.55
N ASN A 84 4.08 9.16 -13.57
CA ASN A 84 2.99 8.18 -13.55
C ASN A 84 1.76 8.65 -12.70
N SER A 85 1.63 9.96 -12.44
CA SER A 85 0.60 10.53 -11.56
C SER A 85 -0.08 11.77 -12.15
N VAL A 86 -1.37 11.94 -11.87
CA VAL A 86 -2.15 13.12 -12.27
C VAL A 86 -2.63 13.85 -11.03
N GLY A 87 -2.35 15.16 -10.94
CA GLY A 87 -2.70 15.91 -9.75
C GLY A 87 -2.76 17.41 -9.93
N GLY A 88 -2.89 18.07 -8.78
CA GLY A 88 -2.87 19.52 -8.59
C GLY A 88 -2.58 19.87 -7.13
N ALA A 89 -2.62 21.17 -6.80
CA ALA A 89 -2.43 21.61 -5.42
C ALA A 89 -3.30 22.82 -5.10
N CYS A 90 -3.69 22.94 -3.83
CA CYS A 90 -4.41 24.10 -3.30
C CYS A 90 -3.70 24.65 -2.07
N SER A 91 -3.72 25.98 -1.90
CA SER A 91 -3.28 26.62 -0.68
C SER A 91 -4.23 26.26 0.48
N ILE A 92 -3.66 25.88 1.62
CA ILE A 92 -4.38 25.59 2.86
C ILE A 92 -4.01 26.60 3.94
N SER A 93 -4.96 26.91 4.82
CA SER A 93 -4.64 27.65 6.04
C SER A 93 -4.23 26.68 7.16
N GLY A 94 -3.27 27.07 7.99
CA GLY A 94 -2.79 26.26 9.11
C GLY A 94 -3.85 25.98 10.19
N SER A 95 -5.00 26.67 10.16
CA SER A 95 -6.02 26.63 11.21
C SER A 95 -7.44 26.33 10.74
N LYS A 96 -7.73 26.24 9.43
CA LYS A 96 -9.09 25.98 8.93
C LYS A 96 -9.21 24.68 8.15
N SER A 97 -10.20 23.90 8.59
CA SER A 97 -10.75 22.68 8.04
C SER A 97 -11.88 22.96 7.03
N ASP A 98 -11.87 24.06 6.27
CA ASP A 98 -13.00 24.39 5.38
C ASP A 98 -12.59 24.52 3.91
N GLU A 99 -11.33 24.20 3.57
CA GLU A 99 -10.89 24.29 2.18
C GLU A 99 -11.60 23.25 1.33
N THR A 100 -12.04 23.68 0.14
CA THR A 100 -12.73 22.84 -0.82
C THR A 100 -12.10 22.94 -2.20
N ILE A 101 -12.07 21.82 -2.91
CA ILE A 101 -11.72 21.76 -4.33
C ILE A 101 -13.00 21.58 -5.13
N THR A 102 -13.27 22.50 -6.04
CA THR A 102 -14.35 22.35 -7.02
C THR A 102 -13.77 21.88 -8.34
N LEU A 103 -14.07 20.65 -8.74
CA LEU A 103 -13.63 20.03 -9.99
C LEU A 103 -14.69 20.21 -11.09
N TYR A 104 -14.24 20.53 -12.31
CA TYR A 104 -15.12 20.72 -13.46
C TYR A 104 -14.38 20.62 -14.80
N LEU A 105 -15.13 20.69 -15.91
CA LEU A 105 -14.59 20.97 -17.25
C LEU A 105 -15.21 22.26 -17.78
N GLN A 106 -14.36 23.17 -18.27
CA GLN A 106 -14.78 24.37 -18.96
C GLN A 106 -13.70 24.80 -19.97
N GLY A 107 -14.13 25.21 -21.16
CA GLY A 107 -13.26 25.82 -22.18
C GLY A 107 -13.24 27.34 -22.05
N SER A 108 -13.00 28.02 -23.17
CA SER A 108 -13.21 29.48 -23.29
C SER A 108 -14.69 29.87 -23.44
N ASN A 109 -15.59 28.88 -23.56
CA ASN A 109 -17.03 29.03 -23.69
C ASN A 109 -17.72 29.12 -22.31
N THR A 110 -19.04 29.34 -22.33
CA THR A 110 -19.85 29.46 -21.10
C THR A 110 -20.21 28.11 -20.49
N HIS A 111 -20.35 27.04 -21.28
CA HIS A 111 -20.89 25.77 -20.78
C HIS A 111 -19.92 25.01 -19.88
N LYS A 112 -20.43 24.56 -18.74
CA LYS A 112 -19.66 23.90 -17.67
C LYS A 112 -20.19 22.50 -17.40
N ILE A 113 -19.27 21.55 -17.19
CA ILE A 113 -19.57 20.21 -16.66
C ILE A 113 -19.04 20.17 -15.23
N ALA A 114 -19.93 20.09 -14.25
CA ALA A 114 -19.55 19.94 -12.84
C ALA A 114 -19.10 18.50 -12.55
N LEU A 115 -18.00 18.32 -11.82
CA LEU A 115 -17.50 17.02 -11.37
C LEU A 115 -17.56 16.85 -9.85
N GLY A 116 -17.85 17.92 -9.11
CA GLY A 116 -18.10 17.90 -7.67
C GLY A 116 -17.28 18.94 -6.91
N THR A 117 -17.74 19.25 -5.69
CA THR A 117 -17.01 20.08 -4.73
C THR A 117 -16.68 19.24 -3.51
N ILE A 118 -15.39 18.99 -3.28
CA ILE A 118 -14.87 18.07 -2.26
C ILE A 118 -14.23 18.90 -1.16
N LYS A 119 -14.51 18.58 0.10
CA LYS A 119 -13.81 19.20 1.24
C LYS A 119 -12.46 18.53 1.47
N LEU A 120 -11.42 19.35 1.67
CA LEU A 120 -10.06 18.89 1.88
C LEU A 120 -9.74 18.59 3.34
N ASP A 121 -10.56 19.07 4.27
CA ASP A 121 -10.38 18.80 5.70
C ASP A 121 -10.67 17.35 6.10
N THR A 122 -11.52 16.67 5.32
CA THR A 122 -11.69 15.22 5.39
C THR A 122 -10.50 14.44 4.82
N LEU A 123 -9.50 15.14 4.26
CA LEU A 123 -8.42 14.57 3.45
C LEU A 123 -6.99 14.89 3.95
N GLY A 124 -6.85 15.56 5.09
CA GLY A 124 -5.66 15.42 5.95
C GLY A 124 -4.66 16.55 6.07
N LYS A 125 -3.65 16.31 6.92
CA LYS A 125 -2.51 17.22 7.16
C LYS A 125 -1.19 16.73 6.57
N TYR A 126 -1.04 15.42 6.37
CA TYR A 126 0.22 14.78 5.99
C TYR A 126 0.03 13.87 4.78
N GLY A 127 1.02 13.86 3.89
CA GLY A 127 1.01 13.08 2.65
C GLY A 127 0.28 13.78 1.49
N THR A 128 0.34 13.15 0.32
CA THR A 128 -0.43 13.54 -0.85
C THR A 128 -1.88 13.05 -0.70
N THR A 129 -2.85 13.94 -0.87
CA THR A 129 -4.26 13.58 -0.80
C THR A 129 -4.69 12.83 -2.06
N HIS A 130 -5.20 11.61 -1.92
CA HIS A 130 -5.74 10.84 -3.05
C HIS A 130 -7.24 11.10 -3.23
N LEU A 131 -7.61 11.71 -4.34
CA LEU A 131 -9.01 11.91 -4.75
C LEU A 131 -9.46 10.76 -5.66
N THR A 132 -10.53 10.11 -5.26
CA THR A 132 -11.15 9.03 -6.00
C THR A 132 -12.33 9.50 -6.82
N VAL A 133 -12.75 8.68 -7.80
CA VAL A 133 -14.01 8.90 -8.51
C VAL A 133 -15.22 8.81 -7.56
N LEU A 134 -15.10 8.06 -6.47
CA LEU A 134 -16.14 7.98 -5.45
C LEU A 134 -16.28 9.30 -4.66
N ASP A 135 -15.20 10.05 -4.45
CA ASP A 135 -15.25 11.37 -3.79
C ASP A 135 -15.98 12.38 -4.69
N MET A 136 -15.67 12.38 -6.00
CA MET A 136 -16.39 13.18 -6.99
C MET A 136 -17.88 12.82 -7.04
N ALA A 137 -18.21 11.53 -7.08
CA ALA A 137 -19.59 11.06 -7.11
C ALA A 137 -20.33 11.42 -5.82
N THR A 138 -19.70 11.24 -4.65
CA THR A 138 -20.26 11.61 -3.35
C THR A 138 -20.55 13.11 -3.27
N ALA A 139 -19.66 13.94 -3.81
CA ALA A 139 -19.87 15.38 -3.88
C ALA A 139 -21.06 15.78 -4.79
N LEU A 140 -21.28 15.05 -5.89
CA LEU A 140 -22.41 15.28 -6.79
C LEU A 140 -23.74 14.76 -6.22
N THR A 141 -23.72 13.65 -5.50
CA THR A 141 -24.95 13.07 -4.91
C THR A 141 -25.30 13.64 -3.55
N GLY A 142 -24.31 14.14 -2.81
CA GLY A 142 -24.44 14.60 -1.43
C GLY A 142 -24.42 13.46 -0.40
N GLN A 143 -24.10 12.23 -0.80
CA GLN A 143 -24.09 11.06 0.10
C GLN A 143 -23.05 10.01 -0.33
N PRO A 144 -22.29 9.41 0.61
CA PRO A 144 -21.39 8.32 0.28
C PRO A 144 -22.18 7.09 -0.19
N PRO A 145 -21.59 6.21 -1.03
CA PRO A 145 -22.24 4.98 -1.42
C PRO A 145 -22.42 4.06 -0.20
N ALA A 146 -23.57 3.37 -0.12
CA ALA A 146 -23.85 2.44 0.97
C ALA A 146 -23.14 1.09 0.78
N SER A 147 -22.85 0.73 -0.48
CA SER A 147 -22.14 -0.48 -0.86
C SER A 147 -21.51 -0.32 -2.25
N MET A 148 -20.53 -1.18 -2.58
CA MET A 148 -19.96 -1.28 -3.92
C MET A 148 -20.92 -2.00 -4.88
N SER A 149 -22.12 -1.47 -5.10
CA SER A 149 -23.17 -2.06 -5.95
C SER A 149 -23.53 -1.14 -7.11
N ASN A 150 -23.69 -1.69 -8.31
CA ASN A 150 -24.15 -0.93 -9.49
C ASN A 150 -25.58 -0.38 -9.37
N ALA A 151 -26.34 -0.82 -8.36
CA ALA A 151 -27.66 -0.29 -8.06
C ALA A 151 -27.62 0.98 -7.19
N ASP A 152 -26.52 1.20 -6.45
CA ASP A 152 -26.35 2.33 -5.55
C ASP A 152 -26.33 3.67 -6.33
N PRO A 153 -27.09 4.70 -5.91
CA PRO A 153 -27.17 5.96 -6.64
C PRO A 153 -25.82 6.68 -6.81
N THR A 154 -24.96 6.63 -5.80
CA THR A 154 -23.63 7.26 -5.86
C THR A 154 -22.69 6.45 -6.74
N ILE A 155 -22.76 5.11 -6.70
CA ILE A 155 -22.00 4.25 -7.63
C ILE A 155 -22.43 4.49 -9.08
N LYS A 156 -23.72 4.69 -9.37
CA LYS A 156 -24.20 5.04 -10.72
C LYS A 156 -23.61 6.34 -11.24
N VAL A 157 -23.47 7.36 -10.38
CA VAL A 157 -22.77 8.60 -10.74
C VAL A 157 -21.27 8.36 -10.94
N ALA A 158 -20.62 7.55 -10.10
CA ALA A 158 -19.22 7.17 -10.30
C ALA A 158 -19.01 6.44 -11.65
N MET A 159 -19.92 5.55 -12.03
CA MET A 159 -19.92 4.89 -13.33
C MET A 159 -20.06 5.91 -14.47
N ALA A 160 -20.96 6.90 -14.33
CA ALA A 160 -21.14 7.97 -15.31
C ALA A 160 -19.86 8.80 -15.51
N LEU A 161 -19.16 9.14 -14.43
CA LEU A 161 -17.87 9.83 -14.46
C LEU A 161 -16.79 8.98 -15.14
N VAL A 162 -16.71 7.68 -14.81
CA VAL A 162 -15.79 6.74 -15.48
C VAL A 162 -16.09 6.64 -16.99
N LYS A 163 -17.37 6.63 -17.39
CA LYS A 163 -17.73 6.63 -18.81
C LYS A 163 -17.23 7.90 -19.51
N LEU A 164 -17.38 9.06 -18.88
CA LEU A 164 -16.83 10.32 -19.39
C LEU A 164 -15.31 10.22 -19.61
N PHE A 165 -14.57 9.74 -18.61
CA PHE A 165 -13.11 9.64 -18.67
C PHE A 165 -12.61 8.57 -19.66
N GLN A 166 -13.25 7.40 -19.70
CA GLN A 166 -12.91 6.37 -20.68
C GLN A 166 -13.21 6.81 -22.11
N SER A 167 -14.33 7.51 -22.32
CA SER A 167 -14.75 7.88 -23.69
C SER A 167 -13.81 8.88 -24.33
N ILE A 168 -13.26 9.83 -23.55
CA ILE A 168 -12.23 10.74 -24.07
C ILE A 168 -10.94 10.00 -24.41
N GLY A 169 -10.53 9.03 -23.57
CA GLY A 169 -9.36 8.20 -23.85
C GLY A 169 -9.53 7.37 -25.12
N VAL A 170 -10.72 6.81 -25.35
CA VAL A 170 -11.05 6.05 -26.57
C VAL A 170 -11.08 6.95 -27.80
N GLU A 171 -11.68 8.15 -27.72
CA GLU A 171 -11.70 9.12 -28.83
C GLU A 171 -10.29 9.52 -29.27
N ARG A 172 -9.37 9.62 -28.30
CA ARG A 172 -7.96 9.99 -28.53
C ARG A 172 -7.05 8.83 -28.93
N GLY A 173 -7.52 7.58 -28.79
CA GLY A 173 -6.67 6.38 -28.94
C GLY A 173 -5.73 6.11 -27.75
N ASP A 174 -5.89 6.86 -26.65
CA ASP A 174 -5.14 6.68 -25.41
C ASP A 174 -5.55 5.36 -24.73
N ASN A 175 -6.83 4.95 -24.84
CA ASN A 175 -7.39 3.82 -24.09
C ASN A 175 -8.04 2.76 -25.00
N VAL A 176 -7.93 1.49 -24.59
CA VAL A 176 -8.88 0.44 -24.98
C VAL A 176 -10.01 0.43 -23.95
N VAL A 177 -11.27 0.25 -24.37
CA VAL A 177 -12.41 0.27 -23.43
C VAL A 177 -12.21 -0.80 -22.35
N GLY A 178 -12.21 -0.37 -21.09
CA GLY A 178 -12.00 -1.25 -19.93
C GLY A 178 -10.55 -1.28 -19.41
N ASP A 179 -9.61 -0.67 -20.12
CA ASP A 179 -8.21 -0.54 -19.68
C ASP A 179 -7.99 0.83 -19.01
N LEU A 180 -7.38 0.84 -17.82
CA LEU A 180 -7.10 2.05 -17.05
C LEU A 180 -5.78 2.66 -17.52
N GLN A 181 -5.87 3.66 -18.38
CA GLN A 181 -4.70 4.34 -18.96
C GLN A 181 -4.79 5.85 -18.77
N PRO A 182 -3.64 6.54 -18.69
CA PRO A 182 -3.60 7.98 -18.56
C PRO A 182 -4.17 8.63 -19.82
N THR A 183 -5.04 9.61 -19.62
CA THR A 183 -5.67 10.37 -20.70
C THR A 183 -5.87 11.83 -20.28
N GLN A 184 -6.39 12.66 -21.18
CA GLN A 184 -6.54 14.09 -20.92
C GLN A 184 -7.69 14.75 -21.69
N PHE A 185 -8.28 15.77 -21.05
CA PHE A 185 -9.10 16.77 -21.73
C PHE A 185 -8.22 17.95 -22.18
N THR A 186 -7.94 18.04 -23.48
CA THR A 186 -7.20 19.17 -24.05
C THR A 186 -8.04 20.45 -24.02
N GLN A 187 -7.39 21.62 -24.09
CA GLN A 187 -8.10 22.89 -24.16
C GLN A 187 -9.01 22.97 -25.40
N ASP A 188 -8.56 22.46 -26.55
CA ASP A 188 -9.37 22.41 -27.77
C ASP A 188 -10.63 21.57 -27.58
N LYS A 189 -10.52 20.39 -26.95
CA LYS A 189 -11.69 19.57 -26.64
C LYS A 189 -12.64 20.29 -25.70
N LYS A 190 -12.14 21.00 -24.70
CA LYS A 190 -12.97 21.79 -23.77
C LYS A 190 -13.64 22.99 -24.46
N ASN A 191 -12.99 23.61 -25.44
CA ASN A 191 -13.59 24.69 -26.23
C ASN A 191 -14.80 24.22 -27.05
N LEU A 192 -14.87 22.93 -27.40
CA LEU A 192 -16.04 22.33 -28.04
C LEU A 192 -17.22 22.08 -27.11
N LEU A 193 -17.12 22.38 -25.80
CA LEU A 193 -18.28 22.37 -24.89
C LEU A 193 -19.36 23.40 -25.30
N ALA A 194 -19.03 24.34 -26.18
CA ALA A 194 -20.00 25.25 -26.81
C ALA A 194 -21.08 24.52 -27.64
N ASN A 195 -20.83 23.25 -28.01
CA ASN A 195 -21.82 22.41 -28.71
C ASN A 195 -22.88 21.82 -27.77
N LEU A 196 -22.71 21.96 -26.45
CA LEU A 196 -23.73 21.56 -25.49
C LEU A 196 -24.88 22.57 -25.50
N THR A 197 -26.10 22.10 -25.18
CA THR A 197 -27.28 22.95 -25.09
C THR A 197 -27.43 23.59 -23.71
N GLN A 198 -26.76 23.04 -22.70
CA GLN A 198 -26.80 23.48 -21.31
C GLN A 198 -25.61 22.93 -20.52
N ASP A 199 -25.42 23.46 -19.33
CA ASP A 199 -24.47 22.93 -18.35
C ASP A 199 -24.88 21.54 -17.86
N ILE A 200 -23.89 20.75 -17.45
CA ILE A 200 -24.11 19.47 -16.78
C ILE A 200 -23.84 19.67 -15.29
N THR A 201 -24.90 19.57 -14.49
CA THR A 201 -24.85 19.73 -13.04
C THR A 201 -25.07 18.40 -12.34
N ALA A 202 -25.07 18.41 -11.00
CA ALA A 202 -25.44 17.26 -10.19
C ALA A 202 -26.80 16.65 -10.60
N THR A 203 -27.75 17.45 -11.10
CA THR A 203 -29.08 16.98 -11.51
C THR A 203 -28.99 15.99 -12.68
N GLU A 204 -28.29 16.36 -13.75
CA GLU A 204 -28.16 15.56 -14.97
C GLU A 204 -27.33 14.29 -14.74
N TRP A 205 -26.36 14.36 -13.83
CA TRP A 205 -25.62 13.18 -13.38
C TRP A 205 -26.51 12.19 -12.64
N LYS A 206 -27.30 12.68 -11.66
CA LYS A 206 -28.16 11.83 -10.81
C LYS A 206 -29.32 11.18 -11.59
N ASN A 207 -29.91 11.90 -12.54
CA ASN A 207 -31.06 11.40 -13.30
C ASN A 207 -30.67 10.67 -14.61
N GLY A 208 -29.37 10.62 -14.95
CA GLY A 208 -28.84 9.93 -16.13
C GLY A 208 -28.91 10.72 -17.44
N GLN A 209 -29.45 11.93 -17.46
CA GLN A 209 -29.56 12.76 -18.67
C GLN A 209 -28.20 13.21 -19.23
N TYR A 210 -27.14 13.16 -18.43
CA TYR A 210 -25.77 13.49 -18.86
C TYR A 210 -25.39 12.81 -20.19
N ALA A 211 -25.75 11.54 -20.39
CA ALA A 211 -25.31 10.77 -21.55
C ALA A 211 -25.87 11.34 -22.88
N THR A 212 -27.14 11.74 -22.88
CA THR A 212 -27.78 12.36 -24.05
C THR A 212 -27.25 13.77 -24.28
N LEU A 213 -27.09 14.55 -23.20
CA LEU A 213 -26.65 15.94 -23.29
C LEU A 213 -25.19 16.07 -23.72
N LEU A 214 -24.32 15.15 -23.30
CA LEU A 214 -22.91 15.13 -23.69
C LEU A 214 -22.69 14.70 -25.14
N LYS A 215 -23.63 13.95 -25.75
CA LYS A 215 -23.44 13.31 -27.06
C LYS A 215 -22.97 14.23 -28.20
N PRO A 216 -23.44 15.49 -28.33
CA PRO A 216 -22.92 16.43 -29.36
C PRO A 216 -21.45 16.78 -29.19
N TRP A 217 -20.90 16.61 -27.98
CA TRP A 217 -19.50 16.90 -27.64
C TRP A 217 -18.65 15.64 -27.51
N LEU A 218 -19.15 14.62 -26.81
CA LEU A 218 -18.48 13.34 -26.56
C LEU A 218 -19.52 12.23 -26.36
N ASP A 219 -19.43 11.17 -27.17
CA ASP A 219 -20.34 10.03 -27.07
C ASP A 219 -19.88 9.04 -26.00
N VAL A 220 -20.52 9.10 -24.83
CA VAL A 220 -20.25 8.21 -23.69
C VAL A 220 -20.91 6.84 -23.78
N SER A 221 -21.74 6.59 -24.80
CA SER A 221 -22.44 5.30 -24.97
C SER A 221 -21.51 4.16 -25.43
N LYS A 222 -20.31 4.49 -25.88
CA LYS A 222 -19.26 3.52 -26.28
C LYS A 222 -18.74 2.69 -25.11
N VAL A 223 -18.97 3.13 -23.87
CA VAL A 223 -18.58 2.42 -22.65
C VAL A 223 -19.84 1.86 -21.99
N SER A 224 -19.94 0.54 -21.92
CA SER A 224 -21.09 -0.13 -21.29
C SER A 224 -21.11 0.08 -19.77
N ASP A 225 -22.28 -0.11 -19.15
CA ASP A 225 -22.39 -0.05 -17.68
C ASP A 225 -21.53 -1.10 -16.99
N ALA A 226 -21.43 -2.31 -17.56
CA ALA A 226 -20.59 -3.38 -17.01
C ALA A 226 -19.11 -3.00 -16.99
N GLN A 227 -18.61 -2.41 -18.09
CA GLN A 227 -17.23 -1.92 -18.18
C GLN A 227 -16.97 -0.75 -17.22
N ALA A 228 -17.90 0.20 -17.16
CA ALA A 228 -17.79 1.34 -16.25
C ALA A 228 -17.76 0.88 -14.78
N TYR A 229 -18.64 -0.05 -14.39
CA TYR A 229 -18.67 -0.61 -13.05
C TYR A 229 -17.38 -1.37 -12.71
N ALA A 230 -16.87 -2.20 -13.63
CA ALA A 230 -15.61 -2.92 -13.44
C ALA A 230 -14.43 -1.96 -13.19
N LEU A 231 -14.37 -0.84 -13.92
CA LEU A 231 -13.36 0.20 -13.73
C LEU A 231 -13.54 0.97 -12.41
N VAL A 232 -14.78 1.24 -11.97
CA VAL A 232 -15.02 1.82 -10.64
C VAL A 232 -14.45 0.90 -9.55
N VAL A 233 -14.72 -0.41 -9.63
CA VAL A 233 -14.16 -1.39 -8.70
C VAL A 233 -12.63 -1.42 -8.78
N GLN A 234 -12.05 -1.48 -9.99
CA GLN A 234 -10.60 -1.51 -10.20
C GLN A 234 -9.90 -0.28 -9.59
N VAL A 235 -10.38 0.93 -9.88
CA VAL A 235 -9.79 2.18 -9.37
C VAL A 235 -9.97 2.28 -7.85
N THR A 236 -11.07 1.76 -7.32
CA THR A 236 -11.31 1.71 -5.87
C THR A 236 -10.37 0.72 -5.18
N ASN A 237 -10.11 -0.45 -5.76
CA ASN A 237 -9.14 -1.40 -5.24
C ASN A 237 -7.72 -0.86 -5.34
N LEU A 238 -7.37 -0.22 -6.46
CA LEU A 238 -6.08 0.45 -6.65
C LEU A 238 -5.84 1.50 -5.56
N ALA A 239 -6.87 2.30 -5.24
CA ALA A 239 -6.82 3.26 -4.14
C ALA A 239 -6.49 2.61 -2.78
N ASN A 240 -6.89 1.37 -2.56
CA ASN A 240 -6.69 0.66 -1.29
C ASN A 240 -5.46 -0.25 -1.29
N ALA A 241 -4.80 -0.41 -2.43
CA ALA A 241 -3.66 -1.28 -2.59
C ALA A 241 -2.36 -0.51 -2.30
N ALA A 242 -1.56 -1.06 -1.38
CA ALA A 242 -0.36 -0.42 -0.86
C ALA A 242 0.44 -1.40 0.01
N LEU A 243 1.59 -0.94 0.49
CA LEU A 243 2.24 -1.49 1.67
C LEU A 243 1.59 -0.90 2.93
N PHE A 244 1.30 -1.74 3.90
CA PHE A 244 0.82 -1.37 5.22
C PHE A 244 1.82 -1.85 6.25
N GLN A 245 2.23 -0.95 7.13
CA GLN A 245 3.25 -1.20 8.13
C GLN A 245 2.72 -0.84 9.51
N ALA A 246 2.88 -1.77 10.46
CA ALA A 246 2.72 -1.49 11.88
C ALA A 246 4.06 -1.78 12.56
N ASN A 247 4.59 -0.78 13.25
CA ASN A 247 5.88 -0.88 13.94
C ASN A 247 5.69 -1.29 15.40
N GLU A 248 6.78 -1.76 16.00
CA GLU A 248 6.85 -2.06 17.42
C GLU A 248 6.62 -0.82 18.28
N ALA A 249 6.30 -1.06 19.54
CA ALA A 249 5.85 -0.02 20.45
C ALA A 249 6.99 0.68 21.17
N THR A 250 7.76 1.48 20.44
CA THR A 250 8.90 2.23 20.97
C THR A 250 8.48 3.31 21.97
N TYR A 251 7.32 3.96 21.74
CA TYR A 251 6.87 5.10 22.56
C TYR A 251 5.75 4.78 23.55
N ALA A 252 5.11 3.61 23.45
CA ALA A 252 4.05 3.21 24.35
C ALA A 252 4.55 3.07 25.79
N GLY A 253 3.87 3.74 26.73
CA GLY A 253 4.27 3.78 28.14
C GLY A 253 5.39 4.79 28.45
N ILE A 254 5.90 5.51 27.44
CA ILE A 254 6.86 6.61 27.60
C ILE A 254 6.16 7.97 27.48
N VAL A 255 5.31 8.12 26.45
CA VAL A 255 4.60 9.38 26.16
C VAL A 255 3.11 9.26 26.46
N ASP A 256 2.46 10.40 26.71
CA ASP A 256 1.03 10.44 27.00
C ASP A 256 0.19 10.19 25.75
N SER A 257 -0.67 9.16 25.79
CA SER A 257 -1.49 8.73 24.64
C SER A 257 -2.58 9.72 24.20
N THR A 258 -2.88 10.73 25.02
CA THR A 258 -3.97 11.70 24.74
C THR A 258 -3.47 13.00 24.12
N SER A 259 -2.22 13.37 24.43
CA SER A 259 -1.61 14.63 24.05
C SER A 259 -0.40 14.47 23.11
N SER A 260 0.29 13.33 23.13
CA SER A 260 1.44 13.10 22.25
C SER A 260 1.02 12.91 20.80
N PRO A 261 1.55 13.67 19.84
CA PRO A 261 1.26 13.49 18.42
C PRO A 261 2.00 12.29 17.79
N LEU A 262 2.81 11.57 18.57
CA LEU A 262 3.63 10.47 18.06
C LEU A 262 2.81 9.16 17.94
N PRO A 263 3.06 8.34 16.90
CA PRO A 263 2.58 6.97 16.88
C PRO A 263 3.18 6.20 18.05
N LEU A 264 2.37 5.39 18.75
CA LEU A 264 2.78 4.58 19.88
C LEU A 264 3.21 3.16 19.49
N GLY A 265 2.92 2.74 18.25
CA GLY A 265 3.23 1.43 17.70
C GLY A 265 2.20 0.36 18.08
N PHE A 266 2.57 -0.90 17.89
CA PHE A 266 1.71 -2.07 18.07
C PHE A 266 2.00 -2.75 19.41
N TYR A 267 1.12 -2.52 20.40
CA TYR A 267 1.26 -3.06 21.75
C TYR A 267 -0.06 -3.41 22.42
N GLY A 268 0.05 -4.16 23.52
CA GLY A 268 -1.07 -4.44 24.42
C GLY A 268 -0.62 -5.26 25.61
N CYS A 269 -1.60 -5.80 26.32
CA CYS A 269 -1.35 -6.65 27.47
C CYS A 269 -2.50 -7.63 27.70
N ASN A 270 -2.35 -8.50 28.69
CA ASN A 270 -3.39 -9.43 29.14
C ASN A 270 -4.46 -8.78 30.03
N GLN A 271 -4.58 -7.44 30.02
CA GLN A 271 -5.50 -6.64 30.83
C GLN A 271 -6.25 -5.63 29.96
N ALA A 272 -7.09 -4.78 30.56
CA ALA A 272 -7.62 -3.62 29.85
C ALA A 272 -6.48 -2.69 29.41
N LEU A 273 -6.62 -2.02 28.26
CA LEU A 273 -5.57 -1.18 27.68
C LEU A 273 -5.08 -0.08 28.65
N ALA A 274 -6.00 0.49 29.42
CA ALA A 274 -5.68 1.50 30.45
C ALA A 274 -4.81 0.95 31.60
N ASP A 275 -4.83 -0.35 31.83
CA ASP A 275 -4.09 -1.02 32.91
C ASP A 275 -2.73 -1.56 32.46
N CYS A 276 -2.41 -1.50 31.16
CA CYS A 276 -1.15 -2.02 30.61
C CYS A 276 0.10 -1.30 31.14
N PHE A 277 -0.04 -0.10 31.70
CA PHE A 277 1.05 0.67 32.31
C PHE A 277 0.77 1.05 33.77
N ASN A 278 -0.27 0.46 34.38
CA ASN A 278 -0.63 0.73 35.76
C ASN A 278 0.22 -0.13 36.71
N LYS A 279 0.97 0.53 37.60
CA LYS A 279 1.87 -0.13 38.56
C LYS A 279 1.18 -1.03 39.58
N SER A 280 -0.13 -0.85 39.78
CA SER A 280 -0.94 -1.66 40.69
C SER A 280 -1.44 -2.96 40.05
N THR A 281 -1.26 -3.12 38.74
CA THR A 281 -1.71 -4.30 38.01
C THR A 281 -0.85 -5.52 38.35
N THR A 282 -1.50 -6.62 38.72
CA THR A 282 -0.84 -7.89 39.04
C THR A 282 -0.87 -8.84 37.85
N ASN A 283 0.09 -9.77 37.76
CA ASN A 283 0.20 -10.75 36.66
C ASN A 283 0.17 -10.12 35.27
N LEU A 284 0.77 -8.92 35.15
CA LEU A 284 0.77 -8.16 33.91
C LEU A 284 1.76 -8.79 32.92
N ARG A 285 1.24 -9.16 31.75
CA ARG A 285 2.01 -9.64 30.61
C ARG A 285 1.82 -8.69 29.45
N HIS A 286 2.93 -8.24 28.88
CA HIS A 286 2.93 -7.38 27.71
C HIS A 286 2.97 -8.20 26.44
N MET A 287 2.45 -7.58 25.39
CA MET A 287 2.63 -8.00 24.03
C MET A 287 3.03 -6.77 23.21
N MET A 288 3.96 -6.98 22.29
CA MET A 288 4.22 -6.06 21.18
C MET A 288 4.37 -6.84 19.89
N ALA A 289 4.20 -6.16 18.76
CA ALA A 289 4.31 -6.79 17.46
C ALA A 289 4.81 -5.82 16.38
N ASN A 290 5.14 -6.37 15.22
CA ASN A 290 5.30 -5.64 13.97
C ASN A 290 4.57 -6.36 12.84
N MET A 291 4.35 -5.66 11.73
CA MET A 291 3.73 -6.21 10.54
C MET A 291 4.13 -5.45 9.29
N PHE A 292 4.47 -6.18 8.23
CA PHE A 292 4.47 -5.72 6.86
C PHE A 292 3.38 -6.49 6.09
N MET A 293 2.46 -5.76 5.48
CA MET A 293 1.34 -6.32 4.73
C MET A 293 1.21 -5.62 3.38
N LEU A 294 0.93 -6.38 2.34
CA LEU A 294 0.53 -5.88 1.04
C LEU A 294 -0.95 -6.19 0.82
N THR A 295 -1.69 -5.20 0.32
CA THR A 295 -2.94 -5.46 -0.38
C THR A 295 -2.66 -5.38 -1.88
N ASP A 296 -3.01 -6.43 -2.62
CA ASP A 296 -2.81 -6.47 -4.06
C ASP A 296 -3.91 -5.72 -4.84
N ARG A 297 -3.80 -5.70 -6.18
CA ARG A 297 -4.73 -4.94 -7.06
C ARG A 297 -6.18 -5.45 -7.02
N GLU A 298 -6.41 -6.60 -6.41
CA GLU A 298 -7.74 -7.21 -6.25
C GLU A 298 -8.29 -7.07 -4.83
N GLY A 299 -7.54 -6.46 -3.91
CA GLY A 299 -7.95 -6.28 -2.52
C GLY A 299 -7.56 -7.43 -1.59
N TYR A 300 -6.81 -8.43 -2.06
CA TYR A 300 -6.35 -9.50 -1.18
C TYR A 300 -5.14 -9.05 -0.37
N ALA A 301 -5.17 -9.34 0.93
CA ALA A 301 -4.09 -9.08 1.86
C ALA A 301 -3.15 -10.29 1.97
N MET A 302 -1.85 -10.01 2.03
CA MET A 302 -0.79 -10.96 2.34
C MET A 302 0.29 -10.24 3.14
N GLY A 303 1.05 -10.94 3.97
CA GLY A 303 1.99 -10.25 4.83
C GLY A 303 2.61 -11.10 5.89
N TYR A 304 3.62 -10.50 6.52
CA TYR A 304 4.50 -11.13 7.47
C TYR A 304 4.73 -10.17 8.64
N GLY A 305 4.71 -10.70 9.85
CA GLY A 305 4.97 -9.95 11.07
C GLY A 305 5.55 -10.84 12.15
N LEU A 306 5.93 -10.22 13.25
CA LEU A 306 6.40 -10.89 14.45
C LEU A 306 5.68 -10.35 15.67
N GLN A 307 5.50 -11.20 16.66
CA GLN A 307 5.06 -10.79 18.00
C GLN A 307 6.04 -11.26 19.07
N TRP A 308 6.09 -10.50 20.15
CA TRP A 308 6.78 -10.84 21.38
C TRP A 308 5.80 -10.75 22.53
N ARG A 309 5.84 -11.74 23.42
CA ARG A 309 4.95 -11.83 24.56
C ARG A 309 5.74 -12.28 25.77
N GLY A 310 5.46 -11.69 26.92
CA GLY A 310 6.15 -12.02 28.15
C GLY A 310 5.71 -11.15 29.30
N ASP A 311 6.24 -11.46 30.48
CA ASP A 311 5.92 -10.71 31.68
C ASP A 311 6.38 -9.25 31.53
N ALA A 312 5.59 -8.30 32.01
CA ALA A 312 5.97 -6.89 31.97
C ALA A 312 7.25 -6.65 32.79
N THR A 313 8.14 -5.79 32.30
CA THR A 313 9.27 -5.32 33.10
C THR A 313 8.76 -4.24 34.06
N LEU A 314 9.06 -4.39 35.35
CA LEU A 314 8.62 -3.48 36.40
C LEU A 314 9.81 -2.67 36.92
N TYR A 315 9.66 -1.35 37.01
CA TYR A 315 10.60 -0.50 37.73
C TYR A 315 10.39 -0.67 39.23
N LYS A 316 11.48 -0.85 39.98
CA LYS A 316 11.44 -1.02 41.43
C LYS A 316 12.36 -0.01 42.11
N ASP A 317 11.97 0.44 43.30
CA ASP A 317 12.86 1.19 44.19
C ASP A 317 13.87 0.25 44.87
N ASP A 318 14.82 0.83 45.63
CA ASP A 318 15.84 0.08 46.38
C ASP A 318 15.26 -0.85 47.46
N LYS A 319 13.97 -0.71 47.77
CA LYS A 319 13.21 -1.54 48.72
C LYS A 319 12.38 -2.63 48.01
N GLY A 320 12.47 -2.72 46.68
CA GLY A 320 11.75 -3.69 45.86
C GLY A 320 10.30 -3.34 45.54
N ASN A 321 9.81 -2.14 45.91
CA ASN A 321 8.45 -1.72 45.61
C ASN A 321 8.33 -1.30 44.15
N VAL A 322 7.24 -1.69 43.49
CA VAL A 322 6.97 -1.32 42.10
C VAL A 322 6.66 0.17 42.00
N THR A 323 7.48 0.92 41.27
CA THR A 323 7.34 2.35 41.06
C THR A 323 6.73 2.68 39.69
N GLY A 324 6.81 1.76 38.73
CA GLY A 324 6.25 1.92 37.40
C GLY A 324 6.33 0.64 36.57
N VAL A 325 5.68 0.67 35.42
CA VAL A 325 5.73 -0.39 34.41
C VAL A 325 6.57 0.12 33.23
N ALA A 326 7.54 -0.66 32.79
CA ALA A 326 8.40 -0.28 31.68
C ALA A 326 7.74 -0.52 30.32
N PRO A 327 8.22 0.13 29.24
CA PRO A 327 7.67 -0.03 27.90
C PRO A 327 7.75 -1.47 27.35
N PRO A 328 6.82 -1.89 26.47
CA PRO A 328 6.81 -3.24 25.92
C PRO A 328 8.02 -3.56 25.04
N VAL A 329 8.68 -2.55 24.45
CA VAL A 329 9.91 -2.71 23.64
C VAL A 329 11.01 -3.50 24.35
N LEU A 330 11.06 -3.48 25.69
CA LEU A 330 11.99 -4.27 26.49
C LEU A 330 11.78 -5.79 26.36
N LEU A 331 10.69 -6.26 25.76
CA LEU A 331 10.51 -7.67 25.42
C LEU A 331 11.60 -8.18 24.47
N TRP A 332 12.22 -7.34 23.63
CA TRP A 332 13.36 -7.76 22.80
C TRP A 332 14.55 -8.29 23.61
N THR A 333 14.70 -7.85 24.86
CA THR A 333 15.82 -8.25 25.73
C THR A 333 15.62 -9.61 26.40
N LYS A 334 14.42 -10.23 26.27
CA LYS A 334 14.07 -11.43 27.06
C LYS A 334 13.07 -12.39 26.42
N ALA A 335 12.32 -11.96 25.41
CA ALA A 335 11.28 -12.77 24.77
C ALA A 335 11.71 -13.20 23.37
N LYS A 336 11.41 -14.44 23.03
CA LYS A 336 11.65 -14.98 21.70
C LYS A 336 10.65 -14.37 20.68
N PRO A 337 11.09 -13.95 19.48
CA PRO A 337 10.17 -13.57 18.41
C PRO A 337 9.31 -14.75 17.95
N MET A 338 8.02 -14.49 17.70
CA MET A 338 7.09 -15.48 17.14
C MET A 338 6.54 -14.97 15.82
N GLN A 339 6.53 -15.84 14.80
CA GLN A 339 5.99 -15.52 13.49
C GLN A 339 4.49 -15.22 13.55
N MET A 340 4.08 -14.23 12.75
CA MET A 340 2.70 -13.95 12.39
C MET A 340 2.59 -13.84 10.87
N LEU A 341 1.59 -14.49 10.28
CA LEU A 341 1.33 -14.46 8.84
C LEU A 341 -0.08 -13.97 8.59
N ILE A 342 -0.33 -13.11 7.61
CA ILE A 342 -1.71 -12.79 7.22
C ILE A 342 -2.40 -14.11 6.82
N ALA A 343 -3.54 -14.41 7.46
CA ALA A 343 -4.25 -15.66 7.19
C ALA A 343 -4.65 -15.75 5.70
N PRO A 344 -4.63 -16.94 5.07
CA PRO A 344 -4.85 -17.08 3.63
C PRO A 344 -6.17 -16.48 3.13
N GLN A 345 -6.15 -16.00 1.88
CA GLN A 345 -7.34 -15.53 1.15
C GLN A 345 -8.14 -14.41 1.85
N GLN A 346 -7.48 -13.57 2.63
CA GLN A 346 -8.14 -12.43 3.24
C GLN A 346 -8.37 -11.31 2.24
N ASN A 347 -9.65 -10.99 2.04
CA ASN A 347 -10.13 -9.82 1.32
C ASN A 347 -11.22 -9.16 2.19
N GLY A 348 -11.56 -7.90 1.95
CA GLY A 348 -12.66 -7.21 2.63
C GLY A 348 -12.39 -6.78 4.07
N TRP A 349 -11.17 -6.97 4.57
CA TRP A 349 -10.78 -6.52 5.92
C TRP A 349 -10.87 -4.99 6.06
N LEU A 350 -10.62 -4.27 4.97
CA LEU A 350 -10.76 -2.83 4.83
C LEU A 350 -11.98 -2.52 3.97
N ASN A 351 -12.88 -1.68 4.46
CA ASN A 351 -13.99 -1.20 3.67
C ASN A 351 -13.49 -0.32 2.52
N PRO A 352 -13.79 -0.64 1.25
CA PRO A 352 -13.25 0.10 0.12
C PRO A 352 -13.74 1.56 0.03
N ILE A 353 -14.92 1.84 0.60
CA ILE A 353 -15.59 3.14 0.62
C ILE A 353 -15.21 3.92 1.89
N SER A 354 -15.53 3.36 3.07
CA SER A 354 -15.42 4.10 4.32
C SER A 354 -14.02 4.11 4.92
N LYS A 355 -13.13 3.23 4.41
CA LYS A 355 -11.77 3.00 4.89
C LYS A 355 -11.70 2.52 6.35
N ASP A 356 -12.79 1.97 6.86
CA ASP A 356 -12.86 1.33 8.17
C ASP A 356 -12.39 -0.13 8.08
N ILE A 357 -11.66 -0.57 9.09
CA ILE A 357 -11.40 -1.98 9.35
C ILE A 357 -12.69 -2.62 9.83
N GLN A 358 -13.11 -3.69 9.17
CA GLN A 358 -14.41 -4.32 9.40
C GLN A 358 -14.37 -5.24 10.61
N SER A 359 -15.15 -4.93 11.66
CA SER A 359 -15.21 -5.76 12.86
C SER A 359 -15.82 -7.15 12.62
N THR A 360 -16.68 -7.27 11.61
CA THR A 360 -17.30 -8.53 11.17
C THR A 360 -16.37 -9.37 10.28
N GLN A 361 -15.34 -8.75 9.70
CA GLN A 361 -14.33 -9.39 8.87
C GLN A 361 -12.94 -8.83 9.24
N PRO A 362 -12.46 -9.11 10.46
CA PRO A 362 -11.21 -8.53 10.94
C PRO A 362 -10.02 -9.02 10.12
N LEU A 363 -8.97 -8.21 10.04
CA LEU A 363 -7.69 -8.66 9.52
C LEU A 363 -7.07 -9.66 10.51
N ARG A 364 -6.87 -10.90 10.08
CA ARG A 364 -6.35 -11.99 10.90
C ARG A 364 -4.87 -12.25 10.61
N LEU A 365 -4.10 -12.48 11.66
CA LEU A 365 -2.73 -12.93 11.56
C LEU A 365 -2.59 -14.27 12.26
N SER A 366 -2.31 -15.30 11.48
CA SER A 366 -2.06 -16.65 11.96
C SER A 366 -0.69 -16.75 12.60
N VAL A 367 -0.69 -17.28 13.82
CA VAL A 367 0.50 -17.45 14.66
C VAL A 367 0.85 -18.93 14.86
N ASP A 368 -0.11 -19.81 14.62
CA ASP A 368 0.02 -21.27 14.62
C ASP A 368 -1.08 -21.88 13.74
N SER A 369 -1.24 -23.21 13.76
CA SER A 369 -2.23 -23.92 12.94
C SER A 369 -3.69 -23.77 13.44
N ASN A 370 -3.90 -23.28 14.66
CA ASN A 370 -5.22 -23.08 15.23
C ASN A 370 -5.70 -21.65 14.98
N ALA A 371 -6.62 -21.49 14.03
CA ALA A 371 -7.18 -20.19 13.66
C ALA A 371 -7.87 -19.42 14.82
N ASN A 372 -8.22 -20.10 15.92
CA ASN A 372 -8.75 -19.43 17.12
C ASN A 372 -7.67 -18.64 17.88
N ASN A 373 -6.40 -18.97 17.65
CA ASN A 373 -5.26 -18.25 18.23
C ASN A 373 -4.82 -17.06 17.38
N ASP A 374 -5.45 -16.86 16.20
CA ASP A 374 -5.13 -15.75 15.31
C ASP A 374 -5.27 -14.41 16.05
N LEU A 375 -4.29 -13.53 15.82
CA LEU A 375 -4.44 -12.13 16.20
C LEU A 375 -5.44 -11.49 15.25
N GLN A 376 -6.38 -10.70 15.80
CA GLN A 376 -7.41 -10.01 15.03
C GLN A 376 -7.25 -8.51 15.20
N ILE A 377 -6.98 -7.80 14.10
CA ILE A 377 -7.15 -6.35 14.02
C ILE A 377 -8.59 -6.12 13.56
N TYR A 378 -9.43 -5.61 14.45
CA TYR A 378 -10.89 -5.60 14.27
C TYR A 378 -11.50 -4.20 14.24
N GLN A 379 -10.70 -3.19 14.50
CA GLN A 379 -11.13 -1.80 14.49
C GLN A 379 -9.98 -0.91 14.01
N GLY A 380 -10.35 0.18 13.35
CA GLY A 380 -9.44 1.21 12.88
C GLY A 380 -10.06 1.89 11.67
N LYS A 381 -9.67 3.13 11.42
CA LYS A 381 -10.05 3.84 10.19
C LYS A 381 -8.82 4.53 9.63
N PHE A 382 -8.58 4.36 8.33
CA PHE A 382 -7.52 5.11 7.67
C PHE A 382 -7.96 6.57 7.54
N MET A 383 -7.29 7.43 8.29
CA MET A 383 -7.43 8.87 8.16
C MET A 383 -6.62 9.31 6.96
N ASN A 384 -7.27 10.09 6.08
CA ASN A 384 -6.63 10.73 4.93
C ASN A 384 -5.97 9.73 3.97
N ASP A 385 -6.50 8.51 3.92
CA ASP A 385 -5.90 7.39 3.17
C ASP A 385 -4.41 7.16 3.52
N TYR A 386 -3.98 7.56 4.73
CA TYR A 386 -2.58 7.53 5.14
C TYR A 386 -2.35 6.61 6.34
N ALA A 387 -3.06 6.81 7.44
CA ALA A 387 -2.77 6.07 8.67
C ALA A 387 -3.99 5.77 9.53
N VAL A 388 -3.93 4.64 10.24
CA VAL A 388 -4.79 4.31 11.38
C VAL A 388 -4.04 4.73 12.64
N ALA A 389 -4.66 5.55 13.48
CA ALA A 389 -4.11 5.91 14.78
C ALA A 389 -4.59 4.98 15.88
N GLY A 390 -3.69 4.48 16.70
CA GLY A 390 -3.97 3.72 17.92
C GLY A 390 -4.17 4.60 19.16
N SER A 391 -3.83 5.88 19.09
CA SER A 391 -3.90 6.82 20.21
C SER A 391 -4.68 8.09 19.86
N GLU A 392 -5.22 8.76 20.87
CA GLU A 392 -5.95 10.01 20.69
C GLU A 392 -5.04 11.15 20.22
N GLY A 393 -3.83 11.25 20.77
CA GLY A 393 -2.89 12.29 20.37
C GLY A 393 -2.46 12.16 18.92
N PHE A 394 -2.19 10.94 18.43
CA PHE A 394 -1.89 10.72 17.01
C PHE A 394 -3.12 10.89 16.12
N TYR A 395 -4.32 10.50 16.58
CA TYR A 395 -5.56 10.76 15.85
C TYR A 395 -5.79 12.26 15.60
N LYS A 396 -5.61 13.10 16.63
CA LYS A 396 -5.73 14.57 16.51
C LYS A 396 -4.71 15.11 15.51
N GLN A 397 -3.50 14.57 15.55
CA GLN A 397 -2.43 14.92 14.61
C GLN A 397 -2.80 14.59 13.16
N LEU A 398 -3.46 13.46 12.91
CA LEU A 398 -3.92 13.06 11.57
C LEU A 398 -5.13 13.87 11.10
N THR A 399 -6.08 14.17 11.98
CA THR A 399 -7.41 14.69 11.59
C THR A 399 -7.58 16.19 11.75
N ARG A 400 -6.54 16.93 12.20
CA ARG A 400 -6.62 18.35 12.59
C ARG A 400 -7.69 18.65 13.67
N SER A 401 -8.26 17.60 14.27
CA SER A 401 -9.28 17.70 15.31
C SER A 401 -8.64 18.03 16.66
N THR A 402 -9.38 18.76 17.51
CA THR A 402 -9.00 18.98 18.90
C THR A 402 -9.49 17.88 19.84
N THR A 403 -10.37 16.99 19.36
CA THR A 403 -10.95 15.87 20.11
C THR A 403 -10.67 14.52 19.42
N GLY A 404 -10.53 13.47 20.23
CA GLY A 404 -10.40 12.10 19.76
C GLY A 404 -11.71 11.47 19.27
N ASN A 405 -11.60 10.33 18.56
CA ASN A 405 -12.74 9.47 18.25
C ASN A 405 -12.37 8.00 18.42
N ILE A 406 -12.78 7.41 19.55
CA ILE A 406 -12.40 6.04 19.94
C ILE A 406 -12.86 4.96 18.95
N GLN A 407 -13.91 5.19 18.17
CA GLN A 407 -14.40 4.23 17.17
C GLN A 407 -13.47 4.12 15.97
N HIS A 408 -12.62 5.12 15.76
CA HIS A 408 -11.65 5.16 14.67
C HIS A 408 -10.27 4.59 15.05
N TYR A 409 -10.05 4.30 16.35
CA TYR A 409 -8.74 3.86 16.79
C TYR A 409 -8.42 2.45 16.34
N GLY A 410 -7.16 2.22 15.99
CA GLY A 410 -6.62 0.91 15.69
C GLY A 410 -6.63 0.04 16.94
N LEU A 411 -7.43 -1.03 16.93
CA LEU A 411 -7.50 -1.99 18.04
C LEU A 411 -7.32 -3.42 17.54
N TRP A 412 -6.68 -4.21 18.39
CA TRP A 412 -6.46 -5.62 18.14
C TRP A 412 -6.75 -6.48 19.38
N ARG A 413 -6.99 -7.77 19.16
CA ARG A 413 -7.19 -8.78 20.20
C ARG A 413 -6.62 -10.12 19.79
N GLN A 414 -6.27 -10.94 20.77
CA GLN A 414 -5.82 -12.31 20.56
C GLN A 414 -6.07 -13.16 21.80
N THR A 415 -6.49 -14.40 21.62
CA THR A 415 -6.58 -15.38 22.70
C THR A 415 -5.52 -16.45 22.48
N VAL A 416 -4.68 -16.73 23.48
CA VAL A 416 -3.71 -17.82 23.41
C VAL A 416 -3.77 -18.65 24.67
N GLY A 417 -4.16 -19.92 24.52
CA GLY A 417 -4.46 -20.78 25.65
C GLY A 417 -5.59 -20.18 26.49
N THR A 418 -5.31 -19.88 27.74
CA THR A 418 -6.26 -19.25 28.68
C THR A 418 -6.11 -17.73 28.78
N GLU A 419 -5.14 -17.14 28.10
CA GLU A 419 -4.85 -15.71 28.18
C GLU A 419 -5.52 -14.93 27.04
N ASN A 420 -6.10 -13.79 27.39
CA ASN A 420 -6.71 -12.87 26.43
C ASN A 420 -5.89 -11.58 26.40
N TYR A 421 -5.24 -11.35 25.27
CA TYR A 421 -4.53 -10.12 24.99
C TYR A 421 -5.41 -9.18 24.18
N LYS A 422 -5.27 -7.89 24.47
CA LYS A 422 -5.86 -6.81 23.66
C LYS A 422 -4.96 -5.60 23.72
N GLY A 423 -5.08 -4.77 22.71
CA GLY A 423 -4.19 -3.64 22.59
C GLY A 423 -4.59 -2.66 21.51
N SER A 424 -3.65 -1.75 21.27
CA SER A 424 -3.74 -0.72 20.27
C SER A 424 -2.62 -0.86 19.26
N LEU A 425 -2.83 -0.36 18.05
CA LEU A 425 -1.82 -0.29 17.01
C LEU A 425 -2.00 0.94 16.12
N ASP A 426 -0.88 1.46 15.66
CA ASP A 426 -0.82 2.37 14.52
C ASP A 426 -0.52 1.58 13.25
N ILE A 427 -1.18 1.93 12.15
CA ILE A 427 -0.89 1.37 10.82
C ILE A 427 -0.60 2.54 9.88
N ILE A 428 0.55 2.49 9.21
CA ILE A 428 0.92 3.44 8.16
C ILE A 428 0.73 2.76 6.81
N LYS A 429 0.02 3.43 5.91
CA LYS A 429 -0.02 3.09 4.49
C LYS A 429 1.16 3.80 3.82
N ALA A 430 2.06 3.00 3.26
CA ALA A 430 3.25 3.45 2.56
C ALA A 430 3.22 2.89 1.14
N ASN A 431 3.94 3.55 0.23
CA ASN A 431 4.14 3.07 -1.13
C ASN A 431 2.81 2.66 -1.79
N PRO A 432 1.91 3.60 -2.17
CA PRO A 432 0.73 3.24 -2.95
C PRO A 432 1.11 2.64 -4.30
N ILE A 433 0.18 1.96 -4.96
CA ILE A 433 0.35 1.47 -6.34
C ILE A 433 -0.40 2.35 -7.33
N SER A 434 0.09 2.42 -8.57
CA SER A 434 -0.52 3.19 -9.67
C SER A 434 -1.01 2.27 -10.80
N TYR A 435 -1.60 2.86 -11.82
CA TYR A 435 -1.95 2.18 -13.06
C TYR A 435 -0.70 1.61 -13.75
N LEU A 436 -0.91 0.68 -14.68
CA LEU A 436 0.14 0.03 -15.44
C LEU A 436 0.09 0.51 -16.88
N GLY A 437 1.06 1.33 -17.29
CA GLY A 437 1.11 1.92 -18.62
C GLY A 437 1.19 0.86 -19.71
N LYS A 438 0.27 0.91 -20.69
CA LYS A 438 0.15 -0.07 -21.79
C LYS A 438 1.37 -0.17 -22.69
N GLU A 439 2.29 0.81 -22.66
CA GLU A 439 3.53 0.75 -23.42
C GLU A 439 4.49 -0.34 -22.90
N ILE A 440 4.41 -0.64 -21.60
CA ILE A 440 5.22 -1.65 -20.92
C ILE A 440 4.35 -2.86 -20.55
N PHE A 441 3.20 -2.61 -19.92
CA PHE A 441 2.32 -3.65 -19.41
C PHE A 441 1.29 -4.08 -20.46
N LYS A 442 1.73 -4.89 -21.42
CA LYS A 442 0.91 -5.38 -22.55
C LYS A 442 0.24 -6.71 -22.22
N THR A 443 -1.10 -6.73 -22.22
CA THR A 443 -1.96 -7.91 -22.03
C THR A 443 -2.78 -8.17 -23.30
N ALA A 444 -3.42 -9.33 -23.39
CA ALA A 444 -4.37 -9.58 -24.49
C ALA A 444 -5.56 -8.58 -24.46
N ALA A 445 -5.91 -8.02 -23.31
CA ALA A 445 -7.03 -7.11 -23.16
C ALA A 445 -6.74 -5.71 -23.74
N ASN A 446 -5.49 -5.23 -23.66
CA ASN A 446 -5.15 -3.85 -24.03
C ASN A 446 -4.38 -3.68 -25.35
N VAL A 447 -4.05 -4.77 -26.04
CA VAL A 447 -3.47 -4.72 -27.39
C VAL A 447 -4.52 -4.97 -28.48
N SER A 448 -4.24 -4.50 -29.70
CA SER A 448 -5.06 -4.80 -30.88
C SER A 448 -4.79 -6.20 -31.44
N SER A 449 -5.71 -6.76 -32.22
CA SER A 449 -5.47 -8.02 -32.93
C SER A 449 -4.21 -7.91 -33.81
N GLY A 450 -3.40 -8.96 -33.85
CA GLY A 450 -2.09 -8.99 -34.51
C GLY A 450 -0.94 -8.33 -33.74
N GLN A 451 -1.19 -7.64 -32.63
CA GLN A 451 -0.14 -7.07 -31.79
C GLN A 451 0.39 -8.06 -30.74
N ARG A 452 1.65 -7.87 -30.36
CA ARG A 452 2.32 -8.67 -29.33
C ARG A 452 1.96 -8.21 -27.92
N TYR A 453 1.86 -9.16 -27.00
CA TYR A 453 1.68 -8.92 -25.58
C TYR A 453 2.55 -9.85 -24.74
N VAL A 454 2.81 -9.46 -23.49
CA VAL A 454 3.73 -10.13 -22.57
C VAL A 454 2.98 -10.85 -21.46
N PHE A 455 2.06 -10.13 -20.79
CA PHE A 455 1.42 -10.60 -19.58
C PHE A 455 0.30 -11.61 -19.88
N PRO A 456 0.16 -12.70 -19.11
CA PRO A 456 0.91 -13.02 -17.88
C PRO A 456 2.37 -13.40 -18.14
N LEU A 457 3.29 -12.84 -17.35
CA LEU A 457 4.73 -13.06 -17.45
C LEU A 457 5.17 -14.17 -16.49
N TYR A 458 5.60 -15.31 -17.02
CA TYR A 458 6.15 -16.41 -16.23
C TYR A 458 7.68 -16.31 -16.12
N ALA A 459 8.19 -16.44 -14.90
CA ALA A 459 9.62 -16.29 -14.62
C ALA A 459 10.07 -17.21 -13.49
N THR A 460 11.38 -17.38 -13.34
CA THR A 460 12.00 -18.02 -12.18
C THR A 460 12.89 -17.01 -11.47
N LEU A 461 12.64 -16.83 -10.18
CA LEU A 461 13.50 -16.09 -9.26
C LEU A 461 14.53 -17.05 -8.68
N THR A 462 15.80 -16.66 -8.62
CA THR A 462 16.87 -17.42 -7.94
C THR A 462 17.34 -16.62 -6.73
N PHE A 463 17.01 -17.11 -5.53
CA PHE A 463 17.43 -16.52 -4.27
C PHE A 463 18.78 -17.08 -3.85
N ARG A 464 19.74 -16.19 -3.57
CA ARG A 464 21.06 -16.52 -3.01
C ARG A 464 21.21 -15.89 -1.65
N PHE A 465 21.78 -16.62 -0.70
CA PHE A 465 22.01 -16.17 0.68
C PHE A 465 23.41 -15.58 0.81
N ASP A 466 23.56 -14.50 1.59
CA ASP A 466 24.88 -13.94 1.89
C ASP A 466 25.71 -14.89 2.76
N THR A 467 25.05 -15.70 3.60
CA THR A 467 25.71 -16.72 4.40
C THR A 467 26.20 -17.87 3.53
N THR A 468 27.51 -18.11 3.57
CA THR A 468 28.17 -19.18 2.83
C THR A 468 27.66 -20.56 3.24
N GLY A 469 27.49 -21.45 2.28
CA GLY A 469 27.07 -22.84 2.51
C GLY A 469 25.56 -23.08 2.43
N ILE A 470 24.74 -22.04 2.31
CA ILE A 470 23.31 -22.19 2.01
C ILE A 470 23.12 -22.22 0.49
N ALA A 471 22.53 -23.30 -0.02
CA ALA A 471 22.28 -23.47 -1.46
C ALA A 471 21.28 -22.42 -1.99
N PRO A 472 21.47 -21.92 -3.23
CA PRO A 472 20.46 -21.09 -3.89
C PRO A 472 19.13 -21.83 -4.07
N ILE A 473 18.04 -21.08 -4.09
CA ILE A 473 16.68 -21.62 -4.25
C ILE A 473 16.01 -20.96 -5.46
N ASP A 474 15.59 -21.78 -6.43
CA ASP A 474 14.79 -21.35 -7.57
C ASP A 474 13.29 -21.38 -7.21
N LEU A 475 12.57 -20.29 -7.48
CA LEU A 475 11.12 -20.17 -7.26
C LEU A 475 10.45 -19.68 -8.55
N GLY A 476 9.52 -20.48 -9.08
CA GLY A 476 8.66 -20.06 -10.19
C GLY A 476 7.64 -19.03 -9.74
N ILE A 477 7.47 -17.98 -10.54
CA ILE A 477 6.48 -16.93 -10.33
C ILE A 477 5.72 -16.64 -11.62
N VAL A 478 4.56 -16.01 -11.47
CA VAL A 478 3.88 -15.32 -12.56
C VAL A 478 3.44 -13.93 -12.10
N VAL A 479 3.69 -12.94 -12.95
CA VAL A 479 3.02 -11.64 -12.90
C VAL A 479 1.79 -11.77 -13.80
N ASP A 480 0.60 -11.76 -13.22
CA ASP A 480 -0.64 -11.99 -13.97
C ASP A 480 -1.06 -10.75 -14.80
N GLU A 481 -2.17 -10.86 -15.51
CA GLU A 481 -2.68 -9.78 -16.38
C GLU A 481 -3.23 -8.58 -15.61
N LYS A 482 -3.40 -8.69 -14.29
CA LYS A 482 -3.77 -7.58 -13.41
C LYS A 482 -2.53 -6.94 -12.79
N GLY A 483 -1.37 -7.60 -12.82
CA GLY A 483 -0.13 -7.16 -12.19
C GLY A 483 0.10 -7.74 -10.80
N ASN A 484 -0.69 -8.73 -10.37
CA ASN A 484 -0.44 -9.43 -9.12
C ASN A 484 0.61 -10.52 -9.33
N ILE A 485 1.38 -10.79 -8.28
CA ILE A 485 2.49 -11.73 -8.29
C ILE A 485 2.12 -12.91 -7.41
N ARG A 486 2.15 -14.10 -7.99
CA ARG A 486 1.95 -15.37 -7.27
C ARG A 486 3.02 -16.38 -7.66
N THR A 487 3.11 -17.45 -6.89
CA THR A 487 3.93 -18.60 -7.25
C THR A 487 3.40 -19.28 -8.51
N ASP A 488 4.32 -19.94 -9.21
CA ASP A 488 4.10 -20.94 -10.25
C ASP A 488 5.00 -22.14 -9.89
N ILE A 489 4.68 -22.87 -8.83
CA ILE A 489 5.45 -24.03 -8.35
C ILE A 489 5.04 -25.26 -9.16
N LYS A 490 6.00 -25.97 -9.73
CA LYS A 490 5.76 -27.23 -10.44
C LYS A 490 5.41 -28.40 -9.50
N PRO A 491 4.77 -29.46 -10.01
CA PRO A 491 4.66 -30.73 -9.30
C PRO A 491 6.04 -31.29 -8.94
N ASN A 492 6.14 -31.95 -7.78
CA ASN A 492 7.39 -32.56 -7.28
C ASN A 492 8.54 -31.55 -7.07
N ALA A 493 8.22 -30.31 -6.71
CA ALA A 493 9.21 -29.33 -6.29
C ALA A 493 10.07 -29.85 -5.12
N THR A 494 11.33 -29.43 -5.08
CA THR A 494 12.27 -29.75 -4.00
C THR A 494 12.58 -28.51 -3.18
N ALA A 495 13.32 -28.67 -2.07
CA ALA A 495 13.68 -27.55 -1.20
C ALA A 495 14.50 -26.45 -1.89
N THR A 496 15.24 -26.76 -2.97
CA THR A 496 16.07 -25.80 -3.72
C THR A 496 15.58 -25.54 -5.14
N ASP A 497 14.59 -26.29 -5.61
CA ASP A 497 14.02 -26.13 -6.95
C ASP A 497 12.49 -26.21 -6.89
N MET A 498 11.91 -25.02 -6.78
CA MET A 498 10.48 -24.72 -6.88
C MET A 498 10.17 -23.98 -8.19
N SER A 499 10.96 -24.21 -9.25
CA SER A 499 10.73 -23.58 -10.57
C SER A 499 9.35 -23.92 -11.14
N GLY A 500 8.89 -23.13 -12.11
CA GLY A 500 7.56 -23.28 -12.69
C GLY A 500 7.47 -24.05 -14.00
N GLN A 501 6.22 -24.34 -14.38
CA GLN A 501 5.83 -24.97 -15.65
C GLN A 501 4.66 -24.22 -16.32
N CYS A 502 4.38 -23.01 -15.86
CA CYS A 502 3.39 -22.08 -16.42
C CYS A 502 1.97 -22.64 -16.40
N ALA A 503 1.59 -23.21 -15.27
CA ALA A 503 0.27 -23.77 -15.09
C ALA A 503 -0.77 -22.64 -14.94
N THR A 504 -1.98 -22.89 -15.45
CA THR A 504 -3.11 -21.95 -15.32
C THR A 504 -3.77 -22.12 -13.97
N VAL A 505 -4.12 -21.03 -13.31
CA VAL A 505 -4.79 -21.03 -12.00
C VAL A 505 -6.18 -20.45 -12.13
N THR A 506 -7.15 -21.07 -11.45
CA THR A 506 -8.45 -20.43 -11.20
C THR A 506 -8.38 -19.60 -9.91
N GLU A 507 -8.85 -18.35 -9.96
CA GLU A 507 -8.60 -17.34 -8.91
C GLU A 507 -9.10 -17.75 -7.50
N ASN A 508 -10.14 -18.58 -7.41
CA ASN A 508 -10.84 -18.84 -6.15
C ASN A 508 -10.06 -19.76 -5.17
N SER A 509 -9.29 -20.72 -5.66
CA SER A 509 -8.55 -21.67 -4.81
C SER A 509 -7.03 -21.47 -4.85
N LEU A 510 -6.54 -20.74 -5.85
CA LEU A 510 -5.13 -20.71 -6.23
C LEU A 510 -4.52 -22.10 -6.47
N ILE A 511 -5.35 -23.10 -6.79
CA ILE A 511 -4.87 -24.41 -7.24
C ILE A 511 -4.75 -24.35 -8.76
N ASP A 512 -3.60 -24.76 -9.28
CA ASP A 512 -3.34 -24.75 -10.71
C ASP A 512 -3.86 -25.98 -11.46
N SER A 513 -3.74 -25.97 -12.78
CA SER A 513 -4.14 -27.08 -13.67
C SER A 513 -3.39 -28.39 -13.42
N ASN A 514 -2.30 -28.36 -12.66
CA ASN A 514 -1.54 -29.55 -12.25
C ASN A 514 -1.89 -30.00 -10.82
N GLY A 515 -2.86 -29.35 -10.16
CA GLY A 515 -3.27 -29.67 -8.79
C GLY A 515 -2.33 -29.12 -7.70
N VAL A 516 -1.41 -28.21 -8.05
CA VAL A 516 -0.48 -27.62 -7.09
C VAL A 516 -1.07 -26.34 -6.50
N GLN A 517 -1.02 -26.23 -5.17
CA GLN A 517 -1.40 -25.02 -4.46
C GLN A 517 -0.37 -23.92 -4.73
N GLN A 518 -0.85 -22.79 -5.24
CA GLN A 518 -0.09 -21.57 -5.45
C GLN A 518 -0.40 -20.54 -4.36
N TYR A 519 0.51 -19.59 -4.17
CA TYR A 519 0.47 -18.60 -3.10
C TYR A 519 0.66 -17.20 -3.67
N ARG A 520 -0.16 -16.24 -3.19
CA ARG A 520 0.06 -14.81 -3.47
C ARG A 520 1.36 -14.38 -2.80
N LEU A 521 2.21 -13.68 -3.55
CA LEU A 521 3.51 -13.21 -3.10
C LEU A 521 3.58 -11.69 -3.05
N GLY A 522 2.79 -10.99 -3.87
CA GLY A 522 2.81 -9.55 -3.92
C GLY A 522 2.14 -8.97 -5.16
N THR A 523 2.57 -7.77 -5.55
CA THR A 523 1.98 -7.02 -6.66
C THR A 523 3.00 -6.08 -7.30
N THR A 524 2.73 -5.65 -8.53
CA THR A 524 3.49 -4.59 -9.19
C THR A 524 3.08 -3.21 -8.68
N GLY A 525 4.02 -2.28 -8.58
CA GLY A 525 3.76 -0.91 -8.14
C GLY A 525 3.22 -0.02 -9.27
N GLY A 526 3.99 0.09 -10.35
CA GLY A 526 3.76 0.97 -11.49
C GLY A 526 4.63 0.55 -12.68
N THR A 527 4.72 1.43 -13.67
CA THR A 527 5.54 1.24 -14.88
C THR A 527 6.51 2.41 -15.04
N GLU A 528 7.80 2.10 -15.11
CA GLU A 528 8.89 3.06 -15.30
C GLU A 528 9.41 3.01 -16.73
N SER A 529 9.65 4.17 -17.35
CA SER A 529 10.34 4.23 -18.65
C SER A 529 11.47 5.26 -18.68
N SER A 530 12.56 4.89 -19.35
CA SER A 530 13.64 5.77 -19.81
C SER A 530 14.22 5.20 -21.12
N ASP A 531 15.19 5.86 -21.74
CA ASP A 531 15.72 5.50 -23.08
C ASP A 531 16.08 4.01 -23.25
N ASN A 532 16.55 3.34 -22.18
CA ASN A 532 16.91 1.92 -22.18
C ASN A 532 16.31 1.14 -21.00
N ASP A 533 15.27 1.68 -20.39
CA ASP A 533 14.58 1.05 -19.26
C ASP A 533 13.09 1.04 -19.52
N SER A 534 12.48 -0.12 -19.42
CA SER A 534 11.04 -0.30 -19.54
C SER A 534 10.63 -1.31 -18.49
N SER A 535 10.36 -0.81 -17.30
CA SER A 535 10.31 -1.59 -16.08
C SER A 535 8.93 -1.61 -15.46
N ILE A 536 8.65 -2.70 -14.73
CA ILE A 536 7.57 -2.74 -13.73
C ILE A 536 8.21 -2.80 -12.34
N THR A 537 7.75 -1.96 -11.42
CA THR A 537 8.18 -2.04 -10.02
C THR A 537 7.51 -3.22 -9.34
N VAL A 538 8.19 -3.90 -8.42
CA VAL A 538 7.70 -5.11 -7.75
C VAL A 538 7.82 -5.02 -6.25
N ARG A 539 6.80 -5.52 -5.54
CA ARG A 539 6.77 -5.61 -4.07
C ARG A 539 6.34 -7.01 -3.70
N MET A 540 7.17 -7.70 -2.92
CA MET A 540 6.93 -9.10 -2.57
C MET A 540 7.20 -9.38 -1.09
N ILE A 541 6.27 -10.13 -0.49
CA ILE A 541 6.37 -10.69 0.86
C ILE A 541 6.11 -12.18 0.76
N LEU A 542 7.12 -13.00 1.01
CA LEU A 542 7.02 -14.46 0.95
C LEU A 542 6.53 -14.97 2.31
N SER A 543 5.21 -14.94 2.52
CA SER A 543 4.56 -15.25 3.80
C SER A 543 3.83 -16.59 3.80
N ASN A 544 4.54 -17.69 3.55
CA ASN A 544 3.96 -19.03 3.65
C ASN A 544 4.98 -20.08 4.12
N PRO A 545 4.67 -20.92 5.13
CA PRO A 545 5.59 -21.95 5.61
C PRO A 545 6.00 -22.98 4.54
N GLN A 546 5.16 -23.21 3.52
CA GLN A 546 5.46 -24.14 2.42
C GLN A 546 6.62 -23.65 1.53
N LEU A 547 6.98 -22.36 1.61
CA LEU A 547 8.15 -21.80 0.92
C LEU A 547 9.48 -22.13 1.63
N GLY A 548 9.43 -22.85 2.76
CA GLY A 548 10.60 -23.32 3.48
C GLY A 548 11.55 -22.19 3.87
N ASN A 549 12.78 -22.24 3.37
CA ASN A 549 13.81 -21.25 3.70
C ASN A 549 13.54 -19.84 3.13
N LEU A 550 12.60 -19.70 2.20
CA LEU A 550 12.19 -18.41 1.65
C LEU A 550 11.10 -17.71 2.48
N ASN A 551 10.48 -18.42 3.44
CA ASN A 551 9.44 -17.85 4.29
C ASN A 551 10.00 -16.69 5.14
N GLY A 552 9.32 -15.54 5.11
CA GLY A 552 9.73 -14.30 5.79
C GLY A 552 10.59 -13.36 4.95
N ILE A 553 10.86 -13.70 3.68
CA ILE A 553 11.58 -12.80 2.77
C ILE A 553 10.71 -11.60 2.41
N LEU A 554 11.29 -10.41 2.58
CA LEU A 554 10.77 -9.12 2.13
C LEU A 554 11.66 -8.58 1.00
N MET A 555 11.04 -8.12 -0.10
CA MET A 555 11.74 -7.63 -1.27
C MET A 555 10.97 -6.51 -1.97
N GLY A 556 11.67 -5.47 -2.42
CA GLY A 556 11.11 -4.39 -3.22
C GLY A 556 10.19 -3.45 -2.44
N LEU A 557 10.15 -3.57 -1.11
CA LEU A 557 9.21 -2.82 -0.27
C LEU A 557 9.59 -1.35 -0.07
N ASN A 558 10.82 -0.96 -0.42
CA ASN A 558 11.39 0.37 -0.16
C ASN A 558 11.12 0.86 1.28
N SER A 559 11.55 0.07 2.26
CA SER A 559 11.32 0.32 3.69
C SER A 559 12.51 -0.12 4.53
N VAL A 560 12.62 0.44 5.74
CA VAL A 560 13.69 0.15 6.70
C VAL A 560 13.11 -0.58 7.91
N VAL A 561 13.75 -1.68 8.30
CA VAL A 561 13.51 -2.40 9.54
C VAL A 561 14.59 -2.00 10.55
N ARG A 562 14.21 -1.67 11.78
CA ARG A 562 15.15 -1.31 12.86
C ARG A 562 14.87 -2.11 14.12
N ALA A 563 15.91 -2.65 14.74
CA ALA A 563 15.86 -3.08 16.13
C ALA A 563 16.44 -1.96 16.99
N ASP A 564 15.60 -1.06 17.48
CA ASP A 564 16.04 -0.06 18.47
C ASP A 564 15.95 -0.65 19.88
N THR A 565 16.97 -1.40 20.28
CA THR A 565 17.00 -2.06 21.60
C THR A 565 17.28 -1.11 22.76
N ASN A 566 17.67 0.14 22.48
CA ASN A 566 17.97 1.16 23.48
C ASN A 566 17.69 2.55 22.88
N PRO A 567 16.61 3.24 23.30
CA PRO A 567 16.20 4.53 22.73
C PRO A 567 17.23 5.67 22.92
N ASP A 568 18.29 5.43 23.69
CA ASP A 568 19.42 6.35 23.90
C ASP A 568 20.70 5.97 23.10
N ASP A 569 20.71 4.87 22.33
CA ASP A 569 21.91 4.37 21.64
C ASP A 569 22.00 4.81 20.17
N ASN A 570 23.21 5.19 19.74
CA ASN A 570 23.54 5.51 18.34
C ASN A 570 23.99 4.25 17.57
N VAL A 571 23.31 3.12 17.75
CA VAL A 571 23.65 1.88 17.03
C VAL A 571 22.83 1.82 15.73
N ASN A 572 23.52 1.76 14.59
CA ASN A 572 22.92 1.56 13.27
C ASN A 572 22.49 0.08 13.05
N ASP A 573 21.64 -0.47 13.92
CA ASP A 573 21.08 -1.82 13.80
C ASP A 573 19.83 -1.83 12.88
N ALA A 574 19.98 -1.23 11.70
CA ALA A 574 18.95 -1.14 10.69
C ALA A 574 19.27 -2.05 9.52
N ILE A 575 18.25 -2.72 8.99
CA ILE A 575 18.34 -3.45 7.72
C ILE A 575 17.28 -2.89 6.77
N SER A 576 17.72 -2.46 5.58
CA SER A 576 16.83 -1.85 4.58
C SER A 576 16.43 -2.85 3.49
N VAL A 577 15.21 -2.69 3.00
CA VAL A 577 14.71 -3.31 1.77
C VAL A 577 14.55 -2.21 0.75
N ASN A 578 15.44 -2.18 -0.25
CA ASN A 578 15.34 -1.21 -1.34
C ASN A 578 14.11 -1.51 -2.22
N GLY A 579 13.72 -0.53 -3.04
CA GLY A 579 12.82 -0.76 -4.16
C GLY A 579 13.39 -1.77 -5.16
N ALA A 580 12.52 -2.43 -5.93
CA ALA A 580 12.93 -3.39 -6.95
C ALA A 580 12.07 -3.28 -8.20
N LYS A 581 12.66 -3.57 -9.36
CA LYS A 581 11.99 -3.50 -10.66
C LYS A 581 12.44 -4.59 -11.61
N ILE A 582 11.51 -5.05 -12.46
CA ILE A 582 11.77 -5.98 -13.56
C ILE A 582 11.82 -5.17 -14.85
N ASN A 583 13.00 -5.10 -15.47
CA ASN A 583 13.18 -4.45 -16.76
C ASN A 583 12.84 -5.42 -17.91
N LEU A 584 11.94 -4.97 -18.79
CA LEU A 584 11.35 -5.69 -19.91
C LEU A 584 11.78 -5.14 -21.27
N TYR A 585 12.68 -4.15 -21.32
CA TYR A 585 13.06 -3.42 -22.54
C TYR A 585 13.41 -4.37 -23.71
N ASN A 586 14.32 -5.32 -23.49
CA ASN A 586 14.73 -6.29 -24.51
C ASN A 586 13.58 -7.22 -24.94
N LEU A 587 12.74 -7.64 -23.99
CA LEU A 587 11.57 -8.47 -24.26
C LEU A 587 10.55 -7.72 -25.13
N LEU A 588 10.26 -6.47 -24.80
CA LEU A 588 9.36 -5.60 -25.57
C LEU A 588 9.91 -5.30 -26.98
N ALA A 589 11.22 -5.26 -27.15
CA ALA A 589 11.88 -5.19 -28.46
C ALA A 589 11.83 -6.51 -29.26
N GLY A 590 11.25 -7.57 -28.71
CA GLY A 590 11.04 -8.85 -29.38
C GLY A 590 12.12 -9.91 -29.13
N GLN A 591 13.08 -9.65 -28.24
CA GLN A 591 14.04 -10.67 -27.84
C GLN A 591 13.40 -11.64 -26.85
N ASN A 592 13.42 -12.94 -27.14
CA ASN A 592 12.82 -13.96 -26.26
C ASN A 592 13.85 -14.99 -25.78
N SER A 593 14.80 -14.53 -24.98
CA SER A 593 15.84 -15.35 -24.36
C SER A 593 15.74 -15.27 -22.83
N SER A 594 16.38 -16.19 -22.09
CA SER A 594 16.34 -16.19 -20.62
C SER A 594 16.77 -14.86 -19.98
N ASN A 595 17.62 -14.10 -20.67
CA ASN A 595 18.21 -12.83 -20.21
C ASN A 595 17.50 -11.59 -20.79
N SER A 596 16.37 -11.78 -21.47
CA SER A 596 15.57 -10.67 -22.04
C SER A 596 14.84 -9.85 -20.97
N ILE A 597 14.88 -10.30 -19.71
CA ILE A 597 14.44 -9.57 -18.53
C ILE A 597 15.56 -9.57 -17.48
N ASN A 598 15.58 -8.56 -16.61
CA ASN A 598 16.45 -8.52 -15.44
C ASN A 598 15.73 -7.90 -14.25
N LEU A 599 16.24 -8.16 -13.05
CA LEU A 599 15.69 -7.69 -11.78
C LEU A 599 16.77 -6.90 -11.05
N SER A 600 16.49 -5.62 -10.81
CA SER A 600 17.40 -4.70 -10.16
C SER A 600 16.70 -3.91 -9.07
N ASP A 601 17.46 -3.22 -8.24
CA ASP A 601 16.92 -2.10 -7.47
C ASP A 601 16.73 -0.86 -8.38
N TYR A 602 16.24 0.23 -7.79
CA TYR A 602 16.00 1.48 -8.53
C TYR A 602 17.31 2.14 -8.99
N GLU A 603 18.44 1.84 -8.36
CA GLU A 603 19.77 2.30 -8.79
C GLU A 603 20.41 1.37 -9.84
N ASN A 604 19.64 0.44 -10.41
CA ASN A 604 20.08 -0.56 -11.38
C ASN A 604 21.17 -1.52 -10.84
N LYS A 605 21.25 -1.70 -9.52
CA LYS A 605 22.11 -2.72 -8.87
C LYS A 605 21.35 -4.01 -8.68
N THR A 606 22.06 -5.09 -8.38
CA THR A 606 21.45 -6.40 -8.07
C THR A 606 20.42 -6.25 -6.95
N ALA A 607 19.18 -6.69 -7.21
CA ALA A 607 18.13 -6.65 -6.21
C ALA A 607 18.49 -7.49 -4.97
N ARG A 608 18.23 -6.91 -3.80
CA ARG A 608 18.47 -7.54 -2.49
C ARG A 608 17.16 -7.87 -1.80
N TRP A 609 17.24 -8.80 -0.86
CA TRP A 609 16.13 -9.19 0.00
C TRP A 609 16.62 -9.34 1.44
N ILE A 610 15.68 -9.26 2.37
CA ILE A 610 15.93 -9.47 3.81
C ILE A 610 14.92 -10.47 4.36
N ASN A 611 15.20 -11.07 5.51
CA ASN A 611 14.24 -11.90 6.24
C ASN A 611 13.97 -11.32 7.64
N LEU A 612 12.74 -10.88 7.86
CA LEU A 612 12.34 -10.21 9.10
C LEU A 612 12.52 -11.10 10.33
N TYR A 613 12.15 -12.38 10.23
CA TYR A 613 12.24 -13.30 11.36
C TYR A 613 13.68 -13.71 11.63
N ALA A 614 14.48 -13.95 10.60
CA ALA A 614 15.90 -14.20 10.78
C ALA A 614 16.58 -13.04 11.52
N PHE A 615 16.25 -11.78 11.17
CA PHE A 615 16.81 -10.59 11.81
C PHE A 615 16.54 -10.56 13.31
N TYR A 616 15.28 -10.60 13.73
CA TYR A 616 14.97 -10.58 15.16
C TYR A 616 15.36 -11.87 15.89
N GLN A 617 15.44 -13.01 15.19
CA GLN A 617 15.98 -14.23 15.77
C GLN A 617 17.49 -14.08 16.05
N ALA A 618 18.24 -13.40 15.18
CA ALA A 618 19.65 -13.10 15.43
C ALA A 618 19.82 -12.17 16.64
N VAL A 619 18.97 -11.16 16.78
CA VAL A 619 18.92 -10.30 17.99
C VAL A 619 18.71 -11.14 19.24
N TYR A 620 17.69 -12.01 19.25
CA TYR A 620 17.42 -12.90 20.39
C TYR A 620 18.60 -13.84 20.71
N ASN A 621 19.22 -14.42 19.67
CA ASN A 621 20.33 -15.35 19.84
C ASN A 621 21.58 -14.71 20.46
N ASN A 622 21.74 -13.39 20.31
CA ASN A 622 22.86 -12.62 20.84
C ASN A 622 22.65 -12.14 22.29
N ILE A 623 21.47 -12.40 22.88
CA ILE A 623 21.22 -12.04 24.28
C ILE A 623 22.06 -12.95 25.19
N LYS A 624 22.90 -12.32 26.01
CA LYS A 624 23.75 -13.02 26.96
C LYS A 624 22.92 -13.76 28.01
N ASP A 625 23.28 -15.01 28.27
CA ASP A 625 22.66 -15.87 29.30
C ASP A 625 21.14 -16.03 29.15
N ILE A 626 20.61 -15.92 27.91
CA ILE A 626 19.18 -16.05 27.63
C ILE A 626 18.66 -17.45 27.99
N SER A 627 17.48 -17.49 28.58
CA SER A 627 16.78 -18.73 28.95
C SER A 627 15.37 -18.75 28.37
N PRO A 628 14.97 -19.80 27.64
CA PRO A 628 15.81 -20.93 27.24
C PRO A 628 16.92 -20.52 26.25
N ALA A 629 18.01 -21.27 26.23
CA ALA A 629 19.09 -21.03 25.27
C ALA A 629 18.62 -21.31 23.83
N PRO A 630 19.14 -20.59 22.81
CA PRO A 630 18.72 -20.80 21.43
C PRO A 630 19.06 -22.21 20.93
N THR A 631 18.07 -22.85 20.34
CA THR A 631 18.13 -24.14 19.66
C THR A 631 18.91 -24.04 18.33
N ASP A 632 19.33 -25.19 17.79
CA ASP A 632 20.05 -25.20 16.50
C ASP A 632 19.18 -24.74 15.32
N VAL A 633 17.87 -24.98 15.37
CA VAL A 633 16.91 -24.48 14.37
C VAL A 633 16.83 -22.95 14.40
N GLU A 634 16.84 -22.35 15.59
CA GLU A 634 16.83 -20.89 15.77
C GLU A 634 18.15 -20.25 15.33
N LYS A 635 19.28 -20.92 15.60
CA LYS A 635 20.59 -20.49 15.08
C LYS A 635 20.64 -20.56 13.55
N ALA A 636 20.11 -21.63 12.95
CA ALA A 636 20.03 -21.77 11.50
C ALA A 636 19.04 -20.78 10.85
N LEU A 637 17.98 -20.37 11.55
CA LEU A 637 17.11 -19.28 11.12
C LEU A 637 17.85 -17.94 11.09
N ALA A 638 18.58 -17.61 12.15
CA ALA A 638 19.35 -16.37 12.23
C ALA A 638 20.45 -16.22 11.17
N GLN A 639 20.82 -17.30 10.46
CA GLN A 639 21.78 -17.26 9.35
C GLN A 639 21.18 -16.77 8.02
N ARG A 640 19.86 -16.61 7.93
CA ARG A 640 19.15 -16.29 6.68
C ARG A 640 18.71 -14.83 6.59
N LEU A 641 19.54 -13.91 7.11
CA LEU A 641 19.22 -12.48 7.27
C LEU A 641 18.94 -11.76 5.94
N SER A 642 19.78 -12.02 4.94
CA SER A 642 19.78 -11.27 3.69
C SER A 642 20.41 -12.06 2.56
N GLY A 643 20.22 -11.52 1.36
CA GLY A 643 20.87 -12.03 0.17
C GLY A 643 20.52 -11.25 -1.08
N THR A 644 20.75 -11.89 -2.22
CA THR A 644 20.45 -11.35 -3.55
C THR A 644 19.43 -12.22 -4.27
N VAL A 645 18.74 -11.62 -5.23
CA VAL A 645 17.78 -12.32 -6.09
C VAL A 645 17.95 -11.87 -7.53
N SER A 646 17.91 -12.85 -8.43
CA SER A 646 17.94 -12.64 -9.88
C SER A 646 16.69 -13.23 -10.51
N ILE A 647 16.30 -12.75 -11.69
CA ILE A 647 15.18 -13.27 -12.47
C ILE A 647 15.66 -13.80 -13.82
N LYS A 648 14.98 -14.83 -14.33
CA LYS A 648 15.07 -15.31 -15.71
C LYS A 648 13.66 -15.64 -16.22
N LEU A 649 13.44 -15.52 -17.53
CA LEU A 649 12.20 -16.04 -18.11
C LEU A 649 12.03 -17.52 -17.79
N ALA A 650 10.77 -17.96 -17.63
CA ALA A 650 10.44 -19.38 -17.55
C ALA A 650 10.89 -20.11 -18.84
N ASN A 651 10.88 -21.45 -18.83
CA ASN A 651 11.36 -22.23 -19.96
C ASN A 651 10.55 -21.95 -21.23
N GLN A 652 11.13 -21.18 -22.15
CA GLN A 652 10.51 -20.77 -23.42
C GLN A 652 10.31 -21.93 -24.41
N SER A 653 10.80 -23.13 -24.13
CA SER A 653 10.47 -24.33 -24.92
C SER A 653 9.07 -24.88 -24.61
N ILE A 654 8.45 -24.46 -23.51
CA ILE A 654 7.09 -24.85 -23.12
C ILE A 654 6.12 -23.83 -23.74
N PRO A 655 5.21 -24.23 -24.66
CA PRO A 655 4.34 -23.28 -25.35
C PRO A 655 3.52 -22.37 -24.42
N ALA A 656 3.05 -22.90 -23.29
CA ALA A 656 2.33 -22.13 -22.27
C ALA A 656 3.20 -21.07 -21.56
N CYS A 657 4.53 -21.25 -21.55
CA CYS A 657 5.50 -20.33 -20.95
C CYS A 657 6.01 -19.24 -21.88
N ASN A 658 5.60 -19.25 -23.16
CA ASN A 658 6.06 -18.27 -24.13
C ASN A 658 5.78 -16.85 -23.63
N ALA A 659 6.83 -16.07 -23.43
CA ALA A 659 6.72 -14.71 -22.90
C ALA A 659 6.18 -13.74 -23.96
N LEU A 660 6.45 -13.98 -25.24
CA LEU A 660 5.90 -13.19 -26.35
C LEU A 660 4.75 -13.93 -27.03
N LYS A 661 3.55 -13.35 -26.92
CA LYS A 661 2.32 -13.88 -27.49
C LYS A 661 1.75 -12.87 -28.47
N THR A 662 0.93 -13.31 -29.43
CA THR A 662 0.25 -12.43 -30.38
C THR A 662 -1.26 -12.56 -30.18
N LYS A 663 -1.95 -11.43 -30.06
CA LYS A 663 -3.41 -11.44 -29.96
C LYS A 663 -4.00 -11.90 -31.29
N PRO A 664 -4.85 -12.95 -31.30
CA PRO A 664 -5.42 -13.48 -32.53
C PRO A 664 -6.32 -12.47 -33.25
#